data_AF-A0A3L7XXV7-F1
#
_entry.id   AF-A0A3L7XXV7-F1
#
_cell.length_a   1.000
_cell.length_b   1.000
_cell.length_c   1.000
_cell.angle_alpha   90.00
_cell.angle_beta   90.00
_cell.angle_gamma   90.00
#
_symmetry.space_group_name_H-M   'P 1'
#
loop_
_entity.id
_entity.type
_entity.pdbx_description
1 polymer ?
#
loop_
_entity_poly.entity_id
_entity_poly.type
_entity_poly.pdbx_seq_one_letter_code
_entity_poly.pdbx_strand_id
1 'polypeptide(L)'
;MKIPAFKMPVADAIERGACGVGFVADQHGRASAEILQLGLSGLVNLQHRGGLDADNKTGDGAGVLTPIPGAFFSAALAQLTGQQAAPERMAVGMFFFRPAHLEPAAAAVGHALAAHGVPLAAWRKPPINPDVLGPQARARIPLIRQALIVRPAHLAAAEFEQRLFLARKAFERESAAQGWSAYVASLSGRTVVYKGLLHAPQVGSFYLDLADPHFAVSSVVFHQRYSTNTLPTWERAQPFRLLCHNGEINTIQGNVAWVQARTAQLEAAGGFTPAALQPVIDATGSDSAMLDNYAELLWQTGRDLPHVLSMLLPMAWEKLPDLPAAVRDFYAYHAHLAEPWDGPAAIVFSDGRVVGATLDRNGLRPLRYAATRDGLVYAASEIGAVLLDAGRLTCLGKLGPGQMLAVDTQRGQLLGDAEIKAQLAARQPYGQWLCNWQLPASAGNPANTQAVLSTELLAFGYTHDDVVFTLRPMAEEGAEPVGSMGDDTPPAVMSAKPRPLFNYFRQRFAEVTNPPIDPLREGLVMSLQVRLGARANALCETPAHTRHLQLPSPLLDAAQLQQLCSQPHLPVQTLSTLWPVASGSAALQAALDALCSAALTAVAGGCQLLVLSDRGVDAQHSLLPALLALGAVHHHLIRAGLRGRTSLVVDSGEPRSVHDVAALVGYGASAVCPYLALAAVPTLVKQQPELAPAHYIKALEKGLLKVMSKMGISTVEAYCGAQIFECIGLHADLVDAHFSGTPAHLGGSTLADVARIPLAWHALAFGTEPAMPSPGYYKFKRGGELHAFEPEMVKRLHRAVRTPGANNGHFADGYSLFREFAAELQARPPIAIRDLLAARPLAHAPIQLETVEARTTILHRFSVAAMSHGAISSEAHETLALAMNALGASSNSGEGGEDPARYGT
;
A
#
# COMPACT_ATOMS: atom_id res chain seq x y z
N MET A 1 -17.09 -35.99 9.83
CA MET A 1 -16.73 -34.61 9.46
C MET A 1 -15.38 -34.66 8.74
N LYS A 2 -15.37 -34.51 7.42
CA LYS A 2 -14.11 -34.43 6.64
C LYS A 2 -13.47 -33.09 7.00
N ILE A 3 -12.29 -33.11 7.61
CA ILE A 3 -11.46 -31.91 7.81
C ILE A 3 -11.16 -31.38 6.41
N PRO A 4 -11.64 -30.18 6.02
CA PRO A 4 -11.25 -29.60 4.74
C PRO A 4 -9.75 -29.36 4.79
N ALA A 5 -9.04 -29.76 3.73
CA ALA A 5 -7.63 -29.50 3.59
C ALA A 5 -7.39 -27.98 3.75
N PHE A 6 -6.63 -27.62 4.78
CA PHE A 6 -6.20 -26.25 5.04
C PHE A 6 -5.29 -25.84 3.88
N LYS A 7 -5.86 -25.23 2.83
CA LYS A 7 -5.07 -24.47 1.86
C LYS A 7 -4.72 -23.17 2.56
N MET A 8 -3.43 -22.95 2.84
CA MET A 8 -2.94 -21.60 3.18
C MET A 8 -3.47 -20.64 2.10
N PRO A 9 -4.25 -19.62 2.47
CA PRO A 9 -4.43 -18.46 1.60
C PRO A 9 -3.05 -17.86 1.41
N VAL A 10 -2.58 -17.81 0.17
CA VAL A 10 -1.36 -17.07 -0.18
C VAL A 10 -1.70 -15.61 0.11
N ALA A 11 -1.08 -15.03 1.14
CA ALA A 11 -1.23 -13.61 1.44
C ALA A 11 -0.93 -12.78 0.18
N ASP A 12 -1.79 -11.79 -0.09
CA ASP A 12 -1.66 -10.91 -1.23
C ASP A 12 -0.29 -10.24 -1.30
N ALA A 13 0.23 -10.19 -2.52
CA ALA A 13 1.62 -9.97 -2.86
C ALA A 13 2.11 -8.56 -2.53
N ILE A 14 3.12 -8.49 -1.64
CA ILE A 14 3.92 -7.29 -1.41
C ILE A 14 5.37 -7.61 -1.81
N GLU A 15 5.87 -6.87 -2.79
CA GLU A 15 7.20 -7.03 -3.40
C GLU A 15 8.27 -6.35 -2.51
N ARG A 16 9.32 -7.08 -2.11
CA ARG A 16 10.50 -6.53 -1.43
C ARG A 16 11.70 -6.69 -2.34
N GLY A 17 12.63 -5.75 -2.36
CA GLY A 17 13.95 -6.02 -2.91
C GLY A 17 14.91 -4.85 -2.81
N ALA A 18 16.19 -5.13 -2.56
CA ALA A 18 17.29 -4.21 -2.85
C ALA A 18 17.78 -4.45 -4.28
N CYS A 19 16.87 -4.40 -5.27
CA CYS A 19 17.10 -4.77 -6.66
C CYS A 19 18.24 -3.94 -7.30
N GLY A 20 18.80 -4.47 -8.38
CA GLY A 20 19.70 -3.72 -9.26
C GLY A 20 18.94 -3.17 -10.45
N VAL A 21 18.94 -1.85 -10.65
CA VAL A 21 18.27 -1.21 -11.79
C VAL A 21 19.15 -0.16 -12.45
N GLY A 22 19.03 0.02 -13.76
CA GLY A 22 19.74 1.08 -14.48
C GLY A 22 19.43 1.14 -15.98
N PHE A 23 20.04 2.11 -16.65
CA PHE A 23 20.06 2.24 -18.10
C PHE A 23 21.42 2.71 -18.61
N VAL A 24 21.68 2.41 -19.89
CA VAL A 24 22.75 3.00 -20.70
C VAL A 24 22.13 3.55 -21.98
N ALA A 25 22.55 4.74 -22.41
CA ALA A 25 22.02 5.40 -23.60
C ALA A 25 23.08 6.23 -24.35
N ASP A 26 22.98 6.25 -25.66
CA ASP A 26 23.65 7.24 -26.50
C ASP A 26 22.74 8.48 -26.63
N GLN A 27 23.21 9.64 -26.17
CA GLN A 27 22.42 10.87 -26.16
C GLN A 27 21.95 11.28 -27.56
N HIS A 28 22.69 10.94 -28.61
CA HIS A 28 22.39 11.29 -30.00
C HIS A 28 21.62 10.17 -30.74
N GLY A 29 21.20 9.12 -30.04
CA GLY A 29 20.41 8.03 -30.62
C GLY A 29 21.17 7.12 -31.57
N ARG A 30 22.50 7.12 -31.55
CA ARG A 30 23.31 6.23 -32.39
C ARG A 30 23.18 4.79 -31.88
N ALA A 31 22.70 3.89 -32.74
CA ALA A 31 22.56 2.49 -32.39
C ALA A 31 23.88 1.74 -32.51
N SER A 32 24.26 0.98 -31.47
CA SER A 32 25.46 0.15 -31.46
C SER A 32 25.25 -1.09 -30.59
N ALA A 33 25.88 -2.21 -30.95
CA ALA A 33 25.94 -3.39 -30.10
C ALA A 33 26.72 -3.12 -28.80
N GLU A 34 27.64 -2.14 -28.80
CA GLU A 34 28.40 -1.74 -27.61
C GLU A 34 27.48 -1.24 -26.48
N ILE A 35 26.41 -0.51 -26.81
CA ILE A 35 25.43 -0.01 -25.83
C ILE A 35 24.76 -1.19 -25.11
N LEU A 36 24.37 -2.22 -25.84
CA LEU A 36 23.80 -3.44 -25.26
C LEU A 36 24.82 -4.15 -24.36
N GLN A 37 26.06 -4.31 -24.81
CA GLN A 37 27.11 -4.97 -24.03
C GLN A 37 27.45 -4.22 -22.74
N LEU A 38 27.47 -2.88 -22.78
CA LEU A 38 27.64 -2.04 -21.59
C LEU A 38 26.47 -2.22 -20.61
N GLY A 39 25.23 -2.27 -21.10
CA GLY A 39 24.06 -2.52 -20.25
C GLY A 39 24.05 -3.92 -19.63
N LEU A 40 24.39 -4.96 -20.40
CA LEU A 40 24.51 -6.33 -19.88
C LEU A 40 25.63 -6.45 -18.84
N SER A 41 26.78 -5.80 -19.08
CA SER A 41 27.87 -5.73 -18.10
C SER A 41 27.43 -5.00 -16.83
N GLY A 42 26.67 -3.90 -16.99
CA GLY A 42 26.04 -3.16 -15.89
C GLY A 42 25.11 -4.03 -15.05
N LEU A 43 24.28 -4.84 -15.70
CA LEU A 43 23.40 -5.80 -15.05
C LEU A 43 24.19 -6.85 -14.25
N VAL A 44 25.27 -7.40 -14.82
CA VAL A 44 26.16 -8.36 -14.14
C VAL A 44 26.82 -7.76 -12.91
N ASN A 45 27.26 -6.50 -12.99
CA ASN A 45 27.89 -5.82 -11.87
C ASN A 45 26.92 -5.49 -10.72
N LEU A 46 25.61 -5.67 -10.92
CA LEU A 46 24.59 -5.58 -9.88
C LEU A 46 24.10 -6.96 -9.39
N GLN A 47 24.78 -8.05 -9.73
CA GLN A 47 24.32 -9.39 -9.36
C GLN A 47 24.23 -9.62 -7.83
N HIS A 48 25.08 -8.94 -7.03
CA HIS A 48 25.04 -9.00 -5.55
C HIS A 48 23.77 -8.40 -4.95
N ARG A 49 22.97 -7.71 -5.76
CA ARG A 49 21.66 -7.14 -5.42
C ARG A 49 20.48 -8.03 -5.83
N GLY A 50 20.74 -9.18 -6.45
CA GLY A 50 19.70 -10.15 -6.83
C GLY A 50 19.62 -11.33 -5.88
N GLY A 51 18.45 -11.97 -5.85
CA GLY A 51 18.26 -13.22 -5.12
C GLY A 51 18.72 -14.41 -5.94
N LEU A 52 19.39 -15.35 -5.27
CA LEU A 52 19.77 -16.66 -5.80
C LEU A 52 19.12 -17.74 -4.93
N ASP A 53 18.53 -18.73 -5.57
CA ASP A 53 17.99 -19.91 -4.89
C ASP A 53 19.15 -20.81 -4.40
N ALA A 54 18.83 -21.80 -3.57
CA ALA A 54 19.79 -22.73 -2.97
C ALA A 54 20.59 -23.57 -4.00
N ASP A 55 20.13 -23.62 -5.26
CA ASP A 55 20.86 -24.26 -6.36
C ASP A 55 21.99 -23.38 -6.95
N ASN A 56 22.18 -22.16 -6.45
CA ASN A 56 23.14 -21.14 -6.92
C ASN A 56 23.04 -20.82 -8.42
N LYS A 57 21.91 -21.14 -9.07
CA LYS A 57 21.70 -20.94 -10.51
C LYS A 57 20.38 -20.27 -10.83
N THR A 58 19.32 -20.57 -10.09
CA THR A 58 18.00 -20.01 -10.29
C THR A 58 17.96 -18.62 -9.65
N GLY A 59 17.81 -17.59 -10.47
CA GLY A 59 17.62 -16.21 -10.01
C GLY A 59 16.15 -15.83 -9.92
N ASP A 60 15.83 -14.82 -9.10
CA ASP A 60 14.45 -14.34 -8.90
C ASP A 60 13.84 -13.61 -10.10
N GLY A 61 14.68 -13.25 -11.08
CA GLY A 61 14.28 -12.70 -12.36
C GLY A 61 15.22 -11.58 -12.82
N ALA A 62 15.56 -11.58 -14.11
CA ALA A 62 16.37 -10.55 -14.72
C ALA A 62 15.95 -10.33 -16.17
N GLY A 63 16.26 -9.15 -16.69
CA GLY A 63 15.94 -8.82 -18.07
C GLY A 63 16.44 -7.45 -18.51
N VAL A 64 16.19 -7.19 -19.80
CA VAL A 64 16.47 -5.93 -20.47
C VAL A 64 15.27 -5.47 -21.31
N LEU A 65 15.11 -4.16 -21.40
CA LEU A 65 14.23 -3.49 -22.35
C LEU A 65 15.11 -2.68 -23.28
N THR A 66 14.88 -2.83 -24.59
CA THR A 66 15.60 -2.06 -25.62
C THR A 66 14.62 -1.42 -26.59
N PRO A 67 15.01 -0.35 -27.30
CA PRO A 67 14.40 -0.02 -28.57
C PRO A 67 14.44 -1.23 -29.52
N ILE A 68 13.49 -1.33 -30.44
CA ILE A 68 13.46 -2.41 -31.43
C ILE A 68 14.61 -2.22 -32.43
N PRO A 69 15.56 -3.17 -32.56
CA PRO A 69 16.56 -3.16 -33.61
C PRO A 69 15.89 -3.52 -34.95
N GLY A 70 15.27 -2.53 -35.60
CA GLY A 70 14.42 -2.73 -36.77
C GLY A 70 15.10 -3.48 -37.92
N ALA A 71 16.41 -3.25 -38.14
CA ALA A 71 17.17 -3.93 -39.18
C ALA A 71 17.31 -5.43 -38.90
N PHE A 72 17.57 -5.81 -37.64
CA PHE A 72 17.65 -7.21 -37.21
C PHE A 72 16.32 -7.93 -37.41
N PHE A 73 15.20 -7.33 -36.98
CA PHE A 73 13.88 -7.96 -37.13
C PHE A 73 13.35 -7.94 -38.56
N SER A 74 13.69 -6.93 -39.37
CA SER A 74 13.37 -6.91 -40.80
C SER A 74 14.09 -8.04 -41.54
N ALA A 75 15.38 -8.25 -41.26
CA ALA A 75 16.13 -9.38 -41.81
C ALA A 75 15.54 -10.73 -41.39
N ALA A 76 15.13 -10.88 -40.12
CA ALA A 76 14.47 -12.09 -39.64
C ALA A 76 13.10 -12.32 -40.33
N LEU A 77 12.32 -11.27 -40.57
CA LEU A 77 11.06 -11.38 -41.31
C LEU A 77 11.32 -11.84 -42.75
N ALA A 78 12.28 -11.22 -43.44
CA ALA A 78 12.64 -11.58 -44.81
C ALA A 78 13.10 -13.04 -44.91
N GLN A 79 13.83 -13.57 -43.92
CA GLN A 79 14.21 -14.97 -43.86
C GLN A 79 13.03 -15.92 -43.65
N LEU A 80 12.03 -15.53 -42.87
CA LEU A 80 10.86 -16.36 -42.54
C LEU A 80 9.78 -16.36 -43.63
N THR A 81 9.56 -15.23 -44.30
CA THR A 81 8.42 -15.05 -45.22
C THR A 81 8.80 -14.56 -46.61
N GLY A 82 10.04 -14.14 -46.84
CA GLY A 82 10.46 -13.44 -48.06
C GLY A 82 10.00 -11.97 -48.13
N GLN A 83 9.23 -11.49 -47.16
CA GLN A 83 8.73 -10.12 -47.13
C GLN A 83 9.82 -9.14 -46.68
N GLN A 84 10.07 -8.12 -47.50
CA GLN A 84 10.93 -6.98 -47.13
C GLN A 84 10.10 -5.91 -46.42
N ALA A 85 10.57 -5.44 -45.27
CA ALA A 85 9.95 -4.38 -44.51
C ALA A 85 10.98 -3.33 -44.10
N ALA A 86 10.60 -2.06 -44.12
CA ALA A 86 11.49 -0.99 -43.67
C ALA A 86 11.74 -1.10 -42.15
N PRO A 87 13.00 -1.01 -41.68
CA PRO A 87 13.36 -1.17 -40.26
C PRO A 87 12.49 -0.36 -39.29
N GLU A 88 12.16 0.88 -39.63
CA GLU A 88 11.36 1.81 -38.83
C GLU A 88 9.86 1.52 -38.81
N ARG A 89 9.42 0.51 -39.55
CA ARG A 89 8.03 0.01 -39.56
C ARG A 89 7.88 -1.33 -38.84
N MET A 90 8.97 -1.92 -38.34
CA MET A 90 8.91 -3.18 -37.62
C MET A 90 8.32 -3.00 -36.22
N ALA A 91 7.42 -3.91 -35.86
CA ALA A 91 6.91 -4.10 -34.51
C ALA A 91 7.13 -5.55 -34.07
N VAL A 92 7.29 -5.72 -32.77
CA VAL A 92 7.54 -7.01 -32.15
C VAL A 92 6.66 -7.17 -30.90
N GLY A 93 5.94 -8.29 -30.85
CA GLY A 93 5.30 -8.75 -29.62
C GLY A 93 6.05 -9.91 -29.02
N MET A 94 6.49 -9.82 -27.77
CA MET A 94 7.12 -10.92 -27.03
C MET A 94 6.08 -11.60 -26.14
N PHE A 95 5.78 -12.86 -26.43
CA PHE A 95 4.74 -13.64 -25.76
C PHE A 95 5.30 -14.88 -25.07
N PHE A 96 4.75 -15.17 -23.89
CA PHE A 96 4.99 -16.37 -23.11
C PHE A 96 3.71 -17.20 -23.07
N PHE A 97 3.75 -18.41 -23.64
CA PHE A 97 2.61 -19.33 -23.66
C PHE A 97 2.89 -20.59 -22.83
N ARG A 98 1.84 -21.19 -22.27
CA ARG A 98 1.89 -22.60 -21.84
C ARG A 98 1.70 -23.52 -23.06
N PRO A 99 2.38 -24.68 -23.13
CA PRO A 99 2.23 -25.62 -24.24
C PRO A 99 0.79 -25.97 -24.60
N ALA A 100 -0.07 -26.18 -23.59
CA ALA A 100 -1.47 -26.53 -23.78
C ALA A 100 -2.33 -25.42 -24.43
N HIS A 101 -1.89 -24.16 -24.39
CA HIS A 101 -2.67 -23.01 -24.85
C HIS A 101 -2.05 -22.29 -26.04
N LEU A 102 -0.90 -22.75 -26.55
CA LEU A 102 -0.16 -22.04 -27.59
C LEU A 102 -1.01 -21.75 -28.83
N GLU A 103 -1.57 -22.80 -29.45
CA GLU A 103 -2.32 -22.67 -30.71
C GLU A 103 -3.57 -21.76 -30.58
N PRO A 104 -4.50 -21.98 -29.62
CA PRO A 104 -5.67 -21.13 -29.49
C PRO A 104 -5.31 -19.68 -29.11
N ALA A 105 -4.35 -19.48 -28.21
CA ALA A 105 -3.94 -18.13 -27.81
C ALA A 105 -3.20 -17.39 -28.94
N ALA A 106 -2.34 -18.07 -29.70
CA ALA A 106 -1.63 -17.48 -30.84
C ALA A 106 -2.61 -17.08 -31.96
N ALA A 107 -3.64 -17.88 -32.21
CA ALA A 107 -4.72 -17.53 -33.12
C ALA A 107 -5.50 -16.30 -32.65
N ALA A 108 -5.85 -16.23 -31.36
CA ALA A 108 -6.52 -15.07 -30.78
C ALA A 108 -5.68 -13.79 -30.85
N VAL A 109 -4.35 -13.87 -30.65
CA VAL A 109 -3.45 -12.73 -30.90
C VAL A 109 -3.55 -12.26 -32.35
N GLY A 110 -3.52 -13.18 -33.32
CA GLY A 110 -3.67 -12.85 -34.74
C GLY A 110 -5.01 -12.17 -35.06
N HIS A 111 -6.11 -12.68 -34.50
CA HIS A 111 -7.44 -12.07 -34.66
C HIS A 111 -7.53 -10.69 -34.01
N ALA A 112 -7.04 -10.52 -32.78
CA ALA A 112 -7.06 -9.24 -32.08
C ALA A 112 -6.25 -8.18 -32.84
N LEU A 113 -5.08 -8.54 -33.35
CA LEU A 113 -4.24 -7.68 -34.20
C LEU A 113 -4.95 -7.30 -35.51
N ALA A 114 -5.53 -8.27 -36.22
CA ALA A 114 -6.26 -8.03 -37.46
C ALA A 114 -7.50 -7.13 -37.24
N ALA A 115 -8.24 -7.33 -36.15
CA ALA A 115 -9.42 -6.53 -35.80
C ALA A 115 -9.09 -5.05 -35.56
N HIS A 116 -7.85 -4.74 -35.16
CA HIS A 116 -7.37 -3.36 -34.99
C HIS A 116 -6.59 -2.84 -36.21
N GLY A 117 -6.62 -3.57 -37.33
CA GLY A 117 -6.00 -3.18 -38.60
C GLY A 117 -4.48 -3.29 -38.62
N VAL A 118 -3.89 -4.11 -37.74
CA VAL A 118 -2.44 -4.30 -37.61
C VAL A 118 -2.08 -5.80 -37.73
N PRO A 119 -2.37 -6.44 -38.87
CA PRO A 119 -2.28 -7.89 -39.01
C PRO A 119 -0.88 -8.44 -38.73
N LEU A 120 -0.84 -9.62 -38.13
CA LEU A 120 0.39 -10.37 -37.87
C LEU A 120 1.07 -10.74 -39.20
N ALA A 121 2.37 -10.47 -39.33
CA ALA A 121 3.14 -10.87 -40.51
C ALA A 121 3.72 -12.29 -40.35
N ALA A 122 4.33 -12.59 -39.21
CA ALA A 122 4.88 -13.93 -38.93
C ALA A 122 5.06 -14.18 -37.43
N TRP A 123 5.07 -15.46 -37.04
CA TRP A 123 5.58 -15.88 -35.74
C TRP A 123 7.05 -16.30 -35.86
N ARG A 124 7.90 -15.76 -34.98
CA ARG A 124 9.31 -16.14 -34.81
C ARG A 124 9.49 -16.85 -33.48
N LYS A 125 10.24 -17.96 -33.47
CA LYS A 125 10.74 -18.57 -32.22
C LYS A 125 12.13 -17.99 -31.93
N PRO A 126 12.31 -17.16 -30.89
CA PRO A 126 13.63 -16.63 -30.58
C PRO A 126 14.59 -17.76 -30.19
N PRO A 127 15.86 -17.70 -30.64
CA PRO A 127 16.87 -18.67 -30.25
C PRO A 127 17.22 -18.50 -28.76
N ILE A 128 17.10 -19.59 -28.00
CA ILE A 128 17.40 -19.63 -26.57
C ILE A 128 18.38 -20.76 -26.23
N ASN A 129 19.13 -20.61 -25.15
CA ASN A 129 19.98 -21.65 -24.57
C ASN A 129 19.48 -22.04 -23.16
N PRO A 130 18.65 -23.09 -23.03
CA PRO A 130 18.11 -23.53 -21.74
C PRO A 130 19.15 -24.12 -20.77
N ASP A 131 20.34 -24.48 -21.24
CA ASP A 131 21.34 -25.19 -20.42
C ASP A 131 22.06 -24.28 -19.42
N VAL A 132 21.92 -22.96 -19.56
CA VAL A 132 22.45 -21.98 -18.59
C VAL A 132 21.62 -21.90 -17.31
N LEU A 133 20.40 -22.46 -17.30
CA LEU A 133 19.46 -22.35 -16.20
C LEU A 133 19.58 -23.50 -15.18
N GLY A 134 19.24 -23.18 -13.93
CA GLY A 134 18.99 -24.19 -12.90
C GLY A 134 17.76 -25.06 -13.20
N PRO A 135 17.64 -26.26 -12.62
CA PRO A 135 16.53 -27.19 -12.89
C PRO A 135 15.16 -26.57 -12.66
N GLN A 136 15.00 -25.74 -11.63
CA GLN A 136 13.73 -25.10 -11.29
C GLN A 136 13.30 -24.08 -12.37
N ALA A 137 14.19 -23.16 -12.74
CA ALA A 137 13.92 -22.20 -13.81
C ALA A 137 13.67 -22.90 -15.15
N ARG A 138 14.47 -23.92 -15.47
CA ARG A 138 14.36 -24.70 -16.71
C ARG A 138 13.00 -25.40 -16.83
N ALA A 139 12.50 -25.99 -15.74
CA ALA A 139 11.20 -26.66 -15.72
C ALA A 139 10.01 -25.69 -15.94
N ARG A 140 10.22 -24.39 -15.71
CA ARG A 140 9.20 -23.35 -15.80
C ARG A 140 9.29 -22.49 -17.06
N ILE A 141 10.22 -22.78 -17.99
CA ILE A 141 10.38 -22.02 -19.23
C ILE A 141 9.03 -22.01 -19.99
N PRO A 142 8.46 -20.84 -20.31
CA PRO A 142 7.29 -20.75 -21.16
C PRO A 142 7.67 -21.02 -22.62
N LEU A 143 6.69 -21.34 -23.47
CA LEU A 143 6.89 -21.29 -24.91
C LEU A 143 6.98 -19.83 -25.35
N ILE A 144 8.21 -19.38 -25.57
CA ILE A 144 8.49 -18.01 -26.01
C ILE A 144 8.23 -17.90 -27.51
N ARG A 145 7.46 -16.89 -27.91
CA ARG A 145 7.19 -16.56 -29.31
C ARG A 145 7.23 -15.05 -29.53
N GLN A 146 7.71 -14.65 -30.69
CA GLN A 146 7.74 -13.27 -31.14
C GLN A 146 6.77 -13.08 -32.31
N ALA A 147 5.78 -12.21 -32.14
CA ALA A 147 4.91 -11.76 -33.21
C ALA A 147 5.64 -10.67 -33.99
N LEU A 148 5.98 -10.92 -35.26
CA LEU A 148 6.53 -9.92 -36.17
C LEU A 148 5.37 -9.21 -36.88
N ILE A 149 5.36 -7.89 -36.78
CA ILE A 149 4.29 -7.04 -37.33
C ILE A 149 4.94 -5.93 -38.16
N VAL A 150 4.31 -5.55 -39.26
CA VAL A 150 4.76 -4.43 -40.09
C VAL A 150 3.71 -3.34 -40.03
N ARG A 151 4.08 -2.16 -39.51
CA ARG A 151 3.21 -0.99 -39.45
C ARG A 151 2.66 -0.67 -40.83
N PRO A 152 1.34 -0.66 -41.06
CA PRO A 152 0.74 -0.23 -42.32
C PRO A 152 1.16 1.20 -42.69
N ALA A 153 1.37 1.47 -43.99
CA ALA A 153 1.96 2.73 -44.46
C ALA A 153 1.09 3.96 -44.13
N HIS A 154 -0.22 3.77 -44.05
CA HIS A 154 -1.19 4.83 -43.77
C HIS A 154 -1.29 5.18 -42.26
N LEU A 155 -0.77 4.35 -41.37
CA LEU A 155 -0.87 4.57 -39.92
C LEU A 155 0.32 5.38 -39.42
N ALA A 156 0.03 6.46 -38.69
CA ALA A 156 1.05 7.20 -37.95
C ALA A 156 1.67 6.31 -36.84
N ALA A 157 2.91 6.58 -36.45
CA ALA A 157 3.61 5.78 -35.43
C ALA A 157 2.89 5.79 -34.07
N ALA A 158 2.32 6.92 -33.66
CA ALA A 158 1.56 7.01 -32.40
C ALA A 158 0.25 6.22 -32.46
N GLU A 159 -0.52 6.38 -33.54
CA GLU A 159 -1.76 5.62 -33.75
C GLU A 159 -1.49 4.11 -33.83
N PHE A 160 -0.35 3.71 -34.40
CA PHE A 160 0.07 2.32 -34.45
C PHE A 160 0.35 1.74 -33.05
N GLU A 161 1.06 2.45 -32.17
CA GLU A 161 1.23 2.03 -30.77
C GLU A 161 -0.11 1.88 -30.03
N GLN A 162 -1.04 2.81 -30.24
CA GLN A 162 -2.37 2.76 -29.64
C GLN A 162 -3.17 1.53 -30.10
N ARG A 163 -3.12 1.20 -31.39
CA ARG A 163 -3.78 0.00 -31.94
C ARG A 163 -3.16 -1.29 -31.41
N LEU A 164 -1.84 -1.35 -31.25
CA LEU A 164 -1.15 -2.48 -30.62
C LEU A 164 -1.57 -2.64 -29.15
N PHE A 165 -1.66 -1.54 -28.40
CA PHE A 165 -2.14 -1.54 -27.02
C PHE A 165 -3.58 -2.06 -26.90
N LEU A 166 -4.50 -1.55 -27.73
CA LEU A 166 -5.89 -1.99 -27.73
C LEU A 166 -6.05 -3.46 -28.18
N ALA A 167 -5.26 -3.89 -29.17
CA ALA A 167 -5.21 -5.29 -29.59
C ALA A 167 -4.71 -6.20 -28.44
N ARG A 168 -3.68 -5.77 -27.69
CA ARG A 168 -3.22 -6.49 -26.50
C ARG A 168 -4.32 -6.57 -25.45
N LYS A 169 -5.00 -5.47 -25.13
CA LYS A 169 -6.12 -5.46 -24.18
C LYS A 169 -7.26 -6.38 -24.61
N ALA A 170 -7.59 -6.42 -25.89
CA ALA A 170 -8.57 -7.36 -26.44
C ALA A 170 -8.14 -8.81 -26.24
N PHE A 171 -6.89 -9.14 -26.55
CA PHE A 171 -6.33 -10.47 -26.32
C PHE A 171 -6.29 -10.84 -24.83
N GLU A 172 -5.87 -9.94 -23.93
CA GLU A 172 -5.82 -10.18 -22.49
C GLU A 172 -7.21 -10.51 -21.93
N ARG A 173 -8.27 -9.80 -22.36
CA ARG A 173 -9.65 -10.13 -21.98
C ARG A 173 -10.10 -11.50 -22.48
N GLU A 174 -9.82 -11.81 -23.75
CA GLU A 174 -10.19 -13.11 -24.32
C GLU A 174 -9.44 -14.24 -23.61
N SER A 175 -8.14 -14.06 -23.37
CA SER A 175 -7.30 -15.02 -22.63
C SER A 175 -7.83 -15.26 -21.23
N ALA A 176 -8.24 -14.21 -20.50
CA ALA A 176 -8.83 -14.34 -19.18
C ALA A 176 -10.18 -15.06 -19.22
N ALA A 177 -11.06 -14.71 -20.16
CA ALA A 177 -12.37 -15.35 -20.32
C ALA A 177 -12.27 -16.84 -20.67
N GLN A 178 -11.26 -17.23 -21.44
CA GLN A 178 -11.00 -18.61 -21.83
C GLN A 178 -10.13 -19.38 -20.82
N GLY A 179 -9.61 -18.72 -19.79
CA GLY A 179 -8.69 -19.31 -18.82
C GLY A 179 -7.32 -19.70 -19.41
N TRP A 180 -6.91 -19.07 -20.52
CA TRP A 180 -5.60 -19.34 -21.13
C TRP A 180 -4.49 -18.68 -20.32
N SER A 181 -3.50 -19.49 -19.95
CA SER A 181 -2.22 -19.01 -19.41
C SER A 181 -1.31 -18.52 -20.56
N ALA A 182 -1.41 -17.23 -20.85
CA ALA A 182 -0.59 -16.49 -21.79
C ALA A 182 -0.21 -15.12 -21.21
N TYR A 183 1.03 -14.68 -21.44
CA TYR A 183 1.52 -13.39 -20.95
C TYR A 183 2.20 -12.61 -22.08
N VAL A 184 1.91 -11.31 -22.16
CA VAL A 184 2.49 -10.39 -23.13
C VAL A 184 3.56 -9.56 -22.43
N ALA A 185 4.83 -9.90 -22.65
CA ALA A 185 5.97 -9.20 -22.06
C ALA A 185 6.14 -7.81 -22.67
N SER A 186 5.97 -7.70 -24.00
CA SER A 186 5.91 -6.43 -24.72
C SER A 186 5.10 -6.63 -26.02
N LEU A 187 4.43 -5.58 -26.50
CA LEU A 187 3.85 -5.53 -27.85
C LEU A 187 3.90 -4.08 -28.32
N SER A 188 4.93 -3.74 -29.10
CA SER A 188 5.21 -2.37 -29.48
C SER A 188 5.93 -2.31 -30.85
N GLY A 189 5.85 -1.15 -31.50
CA GLY A 189 6.70 -0.73 -32.60
C GLY A 189 7.92 0.10 -32.16
N ARG A 190 8.12 0.28 -30.85
CA ARG A 190 9.23 1.03 -30.28
C ARG A 190 10.14 0.19 -29.40
N THR A 191 9.59 -0.64 -28.51
CA THR A 191 10.37 -1.38 -27.52
C THR A 191 10.16 -2.89 -27.59
N VAL A 192 11.16 -3.64 -27.14
CA VAL A 192 11.08 -5.09 -26.95
C VAL A 192 11.73 -5.47 -25.63
N VAL A 193 11.12 -6.40 -24.92
CA VAL A 193 11.57 -6.85 -23.60
C VAL A 193 12.07 -8.29 -23.66
N TYR A 194 13.31 -8.51 -23.22
CA TYR A 194 13.91 -9.82 -23.03
C TYR A 194 14.11 -10.07 -21.54
N LYS A 195 13.27 -10.93 -20.95
CA LYS A 195 13.29 -11.21 -19.51
C LYS A 195 12.97 -12.66 -19.20
N GLY A 196 13.22 -13.07 -17.96
CA GLY A 196 12.79 -14.37 -17.48
C GLY A 196 13.26 -14.65 -16.06
N LEU A 197 13.07 -15.89 -15.63
CA LEU A 197 13.58 -16.41 -14.37
C LEU A 197 15.09 -16.69 -14.46
N LEU A 198 15.85 -15.60 -14.63
CA LEU A 198 17.26 -15.56 -14.97
C LEU A 198 18.01 -14.86 -13.84
N HIS A 199 19.24 -15.30 -13.60
CA HIS A 199 20.24 -14.52 -12.89
C HIS A 199 20.93 -13.53 -13.87
N ALA A 200 21.39 -12.37 -13.42
CA ALA A 200 21.96 -11.29 -14.26
C ALA A 200 22.92 -11.76 -15.37
N PRO A 201 23.98 -12.55 -15.10
CA PRO A 201 24.91 -13.05 -16.12
C PRO A 201 24.28 -13.98 -17.14
N GLN A 202 23.12 -14.58 -16.81
CA GLN A 202 22.47 -15.53 -17.70
C GLN A 202 21.70 -14.83 -18.82
N VAL A 203 21.31 -13.55 -18.69
CA VAL A 203 20.45 -12.86 -19.68
C VAL A 203 21.01 -12.92 -21.10
N GLY A 204 22.26 -12.49 -21.29
CA GLY A 204 22.92 -12.50 -22.60
C GLY A 204 23.26 -13.92 -23.11
N SER A 205 23.45 -14.87 -22.19
CA SER A 205 23.75 -16.27 -22.56
C SER A 205 22.51 -17.12 -22.84
N PHE A 206 21.36 -16.74 -22.29
CA PHE A 206 20.08 -17.42 -22.46
C PHE A 206 19.39 -16.98 -23.75
N TYR A 207 19.30 -15.67 -24.01
CA TYR A 207 18.71 -15.12 -25.23
C TYR A 207 19.80 -14.85 -26.27
N LEU A 208 19.96 -15.75 -27.24
CA LEU A 208 21.06 -15.68 -28.21
C LEU A 208 20.96 -14.47 -29.16
N ASP A 209 19.77 -13.88 -29.31
CA ASP A 209 19.58 -12.61 -30.02
C ASP A 209 20.44 -11.49 -29.42
N LEU A 210 20.62 -11.45 -28.09
CA LEU A 210 21.38 -10.42 -27.39
C LEU A 210 22.90 -10.57 -27.56
N ALA A 211 23.36 -11.71 -28.07
CA ALA A 211 24.75 -11.96 -28.42
C ALA A 211 25.06 -11.67 -29.90
N ASP A 212 24.03 -11.38 -30.72
CA ASP A 212 24.22 -11.10 -32.15
C ASP A 212 24.80 -9.69 -32.35
N PRO A 213 25.92 -9.54 -33.10
CA PRO A 213 26.53 -8.23 -33.35
C PRO A 213 25.64 -7.28 -34.17
N HIS A 214 24.63 -7.78 -34.87
CA HIS A 214 23.65 -6.97 -35.60
C HIS A 214 22.52 -6.46 -34.70
N PHE A 215 22.45 -6.89 -33.44
CA PHE A 215 21.52 -6.36 -32.44
C PHE A 215 22.03 -5.00 -31.92
N ALA A 216 21.93 -3.97 -32.77
CA ALA A 216 22.35 -2.62 -32.45
C ALA A 216 21.19 -1.79 -31.88
N VAL A 217 21.41 -1.15 -30.72
CA VAL A 217 20.41 -0.34 -30.01
C VAL A 217 21.01 0.98 -29.53
N SER A 218 20.19 2.02 -29.41
CA SER A 218 20.61 3.34 -28.91
C SER A 218 20.55 3.44 -27.38
N SER A 219 19.76 2.58 -26.73
CA SER A 219 19.65 2.52 -25.28
C SER A 219 19.28 1.10 -24.82
N VAL A 220 19.55 0.83 -23.55
CA VAL A 220 19.16 -0.40 -22.86
C VAL A 220 18.82 -0.08 -21.42
N VAL A 221 17.66 -0.54 -20.98
CA VAL A 221 17.22 -0.55 -19.59
C VAL A 221 17.42 -1.97 -19.05
N PHE A 222 17.97 -2.12 -17.86
CA PHE A 222 18.23 -3.42 -17.26
C PHE A 222 17.74 -3.50 -15.82
N HIS A 223 17.35 -4.70 -15.40
CA HIS A 223 16.89 -4.96 -14.04
C HIS A 223 17.25 -6.38 -13.57
N GLN A 224 17.67 -6.47 -12.31
CA GLN A 224 17.86 -7.70 -11.54
C GLN A 224 16.96 -7.67 -10.32
N ARG A 225 16.12 -8.69 -10.16
CA ARG A 225 15.13 -8.81 -9.08
C ARG A 225 15.70 -9.52 -7.86
N TYR A 226 15.17 -9.16 -6.70
CA TYR A 226 15.26 -9.91 -5.45
C TYR A 226 13.82 -10.13 -4.97
N SER A 227 13.43 -11.35 -4.58
CA SER A 227 12.08 -11.69 -4.15
C SER A 227 12.10 -12.37 -2.79
N THR A 228 11.52 -11.76 -1.76
CA THR A 228 11.42 -12.39 -0.44
C THR A 228 10.07 -13.02 -0.14
N ASN A 229 8.98 -12.59 -0.81
CA ASN A 229 7.60 -12.92 -0.42
C ASN A 229 6.76 -13.51 -1.56
N THR A 230 7.17 -13.30 -2.80
CA THR A 230 6.44 -13.79 -3.96
C THR A 230 7.15 -14.98 -4.55
N LEU A 231 6.41 -16.00 -4.98
CA LEU A 231 6.99 -17.06 -5.79
C LEU A 231 7.51 -16.43 -7.09
N PRO A 232 8.80 -16.60 -7.42
CA PRO A 232 9.37 -15.99 -8.61
C PRO A 232 8.80 -16.70 -9.84
N THR A 233 8.31 -15.91 -10.79
CA THR A 233 7.75 -16.40 -12.06
C THR A 233 8.33 -15.62 -13.24
N TRP A 234 8.23 -16.18 -14.44
CA TRP A 234 8.77 -15.58 -15.66
C TRP A 234 8.10 -14.24 -15.99
N GLU A 235 6.79 -14.13 -15.71
CA GLU A 235 5.99 -12.93 -15.99
C GLU A 235 6.35 -11.77 -15.05
N ARG A 236 6.72 -12.09 -13.80
CA ARG A 236 7.06 -11.13 -12.73
C ARG A 236 8.50 -10.61 -12.81
N ALA A 237 9.36 -11.24 -13.61
CA ALA A 237 10.65 -10.64 -13.94
C ALA A 237 10.45 -9.26 -14.57
N GLN A 238 11.43 -8.38 -14.39
CA GLN A 238 11.42 -7.02 -14.94
C GLN A 238 12.57 -6.88 -15.97
N PRO A 239 12.52 -5.90 -16.89
CA PRO A 239 11.54 -4.80 -17.01
C PRO A 239 10.10 -5.20 -17.38
N PHE A 240 9.17 -4.28 -17.14
CA PHE A 240 7.82 -4.33 -17.72
C PHE A 240 7.79 -3.60 -19.07
N ARG A 241 6.66 -3.06 -19.51
CA ARG A 241 6.50 -2.56 -20.89
C ARG A 241 7.19 -1.20 -21.08
N LEU A 242 7.19 -0.37 -20.04
CA LEU A 242 7.76 0.98 -20.05
C LEU A 242 8.75 1.21 -18.91
N LEU A 243 8.62 0.50 -17.80
CA LEU A 243 9.44 0.74 -16.61
C LEU A 243 10.01 -0.51 -15.96
N CYS A 244 11.04 -0.30 -15.16
CA CYS A 244 11.46 -1.20 -14.10
C CYS A 244 11.63 -0.40 -12.79
N HIS A 245 11.44 -1.10 -11.69
CA HIS A 245 11.24 -0.53 -10.37
C HIS A 245 12.11 -1.28 -9.35
N ASN A 246 13.00 -0.54 -8.71
CA ASN A 246 13.68 -0.97 -7.49
C ASN A 246 13.00 -0.28 -6.30
N GLY A 247 12.20 -1.02 -5.55
CA GLY A 247 11.38 -0.42 -4.50
C GLY A 247 10.12 -1.22 -4.19
N GLU A 248 9.18 -0.55 -3.55
CA GLU A 248 7.87 -1.07 -3.15
C GLU A 248 6.86 0.08 -3.08
N ILE A 249 5.68 -0.10 -3.68
CA ILE A 249 4.59 0.88 -3.60
C ILE A 249 3.70 0.54 -2.40
N ASN A 250 3.91 1.22 -1.28
CA ASN A 250 3.23 0.95 -0.01
C ASN A 250 1.76 1.42 0.01
N THR A 251 1.31 2.18 -1.00
CA THR A 251 -0.10 2.59 -1.18
C THR A 251 -0.84 1.80 -2.26
N ILE A 252 -0.26 0.70 -2.77
CA ILE A 252 -0.76 0.02 -3.97
C ILE A 252 -2.24 -0.39 -3.90
N GLN A 253 -2.70 -0.87 -2.75
CA GLN A 253 -4.10 -1.28 -2.57
C GLN A 253 -5.07 -0.11 -2.80
N GLY A 254 -4.75 1.08 -2.23
CA GLY A 254 -5.53 2.29 -2.43
C GLY A 254 -5.48 2.77 -3.88
N ASN A 255 -4.29 2.79 -4.47
CA ASN A 255 -4.09 3.21 -5.86
C ASN A 255 -4.92 2.37 -6.84
N VAL A 256 -4.91 1.05 -6.69
CA VAL A 256 -5.71 0.13 -7.52
C VAL A 256 -7.20 0.36 -7.32
N ALA A 257 -7.65 0.52 -6.08
CA ALA A 257 -9.05 0.80 -5.77
C ALA A 257 -9.52 2.13 -6.39
N TRP A 258 -8.69 3.16 -6.37
CA TRP A 258 -8.97 4.47 -6.95
C TRP A 258 -8.99 4.46 -8.46
N VAL A 259 -8.06 3.76 -9.11
CA VAL A 259 -8.10 3.54 -10.56
C VAL A 259 -9.39 2.79 -10.93
N GLN A 260 -9.74 1.72 -10.20
CA GLN A 260 -10.96 0.97 -10.44
C GLN A 260 -12.23 1.82 -10.26
N ALA A 261 -12.26 2.67 -9.23
CA ALA A 261 -13.36 3.59 -8.97
C ALA A 261 -13.55 4.65 -10.08
N ARG A 262 -12.50 4.93 -10.86
CA ARG A 262 -12.52 5.88 -11.98
C ARG A 262 -12.70 5.20 -13.34
N THR A 263 -12.61 3.88 -13.45
CA THR A 263 -12.58 3.19 -14.75
C THR A 263 -13.76 3.53 -15.65
N ALA A 264 -14.96 3.71 -15.09
CA ALA A 264 -16.15 4.08 -15.85
C ALA A 264 -16.06 5.45 -16.56
N GLN A 265 -15.12 6.30 -16.15
CA GLN A 265 -14.89 7.64 -16.68
C GLN A 265 -13.67 7.73 -17.60
N LEU A 266 -12.91 6.64 -17.74
CA LEU A 266 -11.70 6.61 -18.55
C LEU A 266 -12.07 6.46 -20.02
N GLU A 267 -12.03 7.58 -20.74
CA GLU A 267 -12.25 7.61 -22.18
C GLU A 267 -11.26 8.54 -22.89
N ALA A 268 -10.88 8.21 -24.12
CA ALA A 268 -10.08 9.08 -24.98
C ALA A 268 -10.38 8.79 -26.46
N ALA A 269 -9.90 9.67 -27.34
CA ALA A 269 -9.96 9.44 -28.78
C ALA A 269 -9.20 8.17 -29.18
N GLY A 270 -9.51 7.58 -30.34
CA GLY A 270 -8.77 6.42 -30.86
C GLY A 270 -9.27 5.06 -30.35
N GLY A 271 -10.52 4.97 -29.87
CA GLY A 271 -11.14 3.70 -29.44
C GLY A 271 -10.91 3.36 -27.95
N PHE A 272 -10.36 4.30 -27.18
CA PHE A 272 -10.18 4.18 -25.74
C PHE A 272 -11.52 4.40 -25.04
N THR A 273 -12.34 3.35 -24.96
CA THR A 273 -13.59 3.33 -24.20
C THR A 273 -13.40 2.57 -22.89
N PRO A 274 -14.21 2.82 -21.84
CA PRO A 274 -14.12 2.08 -20.60
C PRO A 274 -14.12 0.56 -20.80
N ALA A 275 -14.94 0.05 -21.72
CA ALA A 275 -15.00 -1.38 -22.03
C ALA A 275 -13.74 -1.90 -22.74
N ALA A 276 -13.17 -1.12 -23.67
CA ALA A 276 -11.96 -1.49 -24.40
C ALA A 276 -10.70 -1.50 -23.51
N LEU A 277 -10.71 -0.75 -22.41
CA LEU A 277 -9.60 -0.62 -21.47
C LEU A 277 -9.56 -1.69 -20.38
N GLN A 278 -10.63 -2.45 -20.18
CA GLN A 278 -10.69 -3.47 -19.14
C GLN A 278 -9.78 -4.68 -19.47
N PRO A 279 -9.12 -5.28 -18.45
CA PRO A 279 -8.83 -4.67 -17.14
C PRO A 279 -7.78 -3.55 -17.28
N VAL A 280 -7.98 -2.42 -16.60
CA VAL A 280 -7.01 -1.31 -16.63
C VAL A 280 -5.72 -1.74 -15.93
N ILE A 281 -5.86 -2.27 -14.72
CA ILE A 281 -4.78 -2.86 -13.92
C ILE A 281 -5.04 -4.37 -13.79
N ASP A 282 -4.02 -5.18 -14.04
CA ASP A 282 -4.04 -6.59 -13.69
C ASP A 282 -3.69 -6.78 -12.20
N ALA A 283 -4.70 -7.08 -11.38
CA ALA A 283 -4.56 -7.26 -9.94
C ALA A 283 -3.74 -8.50 -9.54
N THR A 284 -3.37 -9.39 -10.48
CA THR A 284 -2.54 -10.57 -10.21
C THR A 284 -1.02 -10.29 -10.32
N GLY A 285 -0.66 -9.14 -10.89
CA GLY A 285 0.72 -8.67 -11.05
C GLY A 285 1.38 -8.28 -9.72
N SER A 286 2.66 -7.87 -9.77
CA SER A 286 3.27 -7.16 -8.64
C SER A 286 2.85 -5.69 -8.65
N ASP A 287 3.08 -4.98 -7.54
CA ASP A 287 2.89 -3.53 -7.43
C ASP A 287 3.56 -2.75 -8.58
N SER A 288 4.79 -3.14 -8.92
CA SER A 288 5.56 -2.62 -10.04
C SER A 288 4.87 -2.84 -11.39
N ALA A 289 4.24 -4.01 -11.58
CA ALA A 289 3.48 -4.33 -12.79
C ALA A 289 2.20 -3.49 -12.89
N MET A 290 1.53 -3.28 -11.75
CA MET A 290 0.32 -2.47 -11.67
C MET A 290 0.60 -1.00 -11.97
N LEU A 291 1.73 -0.47 -11.48
CA LEU A 291 2.22 0.87 -11.84
C LEU A 291 2.48 0.98 -13.35
N ASP A 292 3.18 0.00 -13.94
CA ASP A 292 3.45 -0.03 -15.39
C ASP A 292 2.17 -0.07 -16.21
N ASN A 293 1.14 -0.81 -15.78
CA ASN A 293 -0.16 -0.88 -16.50
C ASN A 293 -0.83 0.49 -16.59
N TYR A 294 -0.86 1.22 -15.48
CA TYR A 294 -1.50 2.53 -15.44
C TYR A 294 -0.66 3.60 -16.13
N ALA A 295 0.67 3.55 -15.96
CA ALA A 295 1.60 4.42 -16.67
C ALA A 295 1.49 4.25 -18.20
N GLU A 296 1.37 3.00 -18.67
CA GLU A 296 1.19 2.70 -20.10
C GLU A 296 -0.11 3.27 -20.66
N LEU A 297 -1.21 3.16 -19.92
CA LEU A 297 -2.47 3.77 -20.32
C LEU A 297 -2.32 5.29 -20.48
N LEU A 298 -1.75 5.97 -19.48
CA LEU A 298 -1.57 7.42 -19.51
C LEU A 298 -0.63 7.89 -20.63
N TRP A 299 0.38 7.07 -20.93
CA TRP A 299 1.30 7.32 -22.04
C TRP A 299 0.61 7.17 -23.40
N GLN A 300 -0.17 6.10 -23.59
CA GLN A 300 -0.91 5.85 -24.82
C GLN A 300 -1.96 6.93 -25.12
N THR A 301 -2.44 7.64 -24.10
CA THR A 301 -3.42 8.73 -24.24
C THR A 301 -2.79 10.11 -24.39
N GLY A 302 -1.47 10.21 -24.56
CA GLY A 302 -0.80 11.43 -25.06
C GLY A 302 0.17 12.13 -24.08
N ARG A 303 0.41 11.57 -22.89
CA ARG A 303 1.44 12.08 -21.96
C ARG A 303 2.78 11.42 -22.23
N ASP A 304 3.88 12.16 -22.13
CA ASP A 304 5.21 11.53 -22.14
C ASP A 304 5.54 10.92 -20.77
N LEU A 305 6.54 10.04 -20.72
CA LEU A 305 6.89 9.34 -19.47
C LEU A 305 7.31 10.27 -18.34
N PRO A 306 8.10 11.35 -18.56
CA PRO A 306 8.38 12.33 -17.52
C PRO A 306 7.12 12.96 -16.92
N HIS A 307 6.12 13.28 -17.75
CA HIS A 307 4.82 13.78 -17.28
C HIS A 307 4.09 12.71 -16.46
N VAL A 308 3.93 11.50 -17.01
CA VAL A 308 3.24 10.39 -16.32
C VAL A 308 3.83 10.13 -14.95
N LEU A 309 5.17 10.03 -14.86
CA LEU A 309 5.84 9.73 -13.61
C LEU A 309 5.83 10.92 -12.65
N SER A 310 5.86 12.17 -13.13
CA SER A 310 5.68 13.35 -12.27
C SER A 310 4.26 13.45 -11.70
N MET A 311 3.26 12.86 -12.38
CA MET A 311 1.88 12.78 -11.90
C MET A 311 1.70 11.66 -10.86
N LEU A 312 2.25 10.47 -11.12
CA LEU A 312 2.07 9.30 -10.24
C LEU A 312 3.04 9.30 -9.03
N LEU A 313 4.25 9.81 -9.21
CA LEU A 313 5.31 9.90 -8.21
C LEU A 313 5.70 11.38 -8.00
N PRO A 314 4.77 12.24 -7.56
CA PRO A 314 5.05 13.66 -7.42
C PRO A 314 6.09 13.90 -6.31
N MET A 315 7.01 14.83 -6.55
CA MET A 315 7.91 15.32 -5.49
C MET A 315 7.11 15.90 -4.32
N ALA A 316 7.69 15.98 -3.12
CA ALA A 316 7.08 16.77 -2.04
C ALA A 316 7.07 18.24 -2.45
N TRP A 317 5.90 18.80 -2.78
CA TRP A 317 5.77 20.15 -3.38
C TRP A 317 5.02 21.12 -2.46
N GLU A 318 4.19 20.59 -1.56
CA GLU A 318 3.21 21.33 -0.76
C GLU A 318 3.87 22.35 0.17
N LYS A 319 4.99 21.97 0.80
CA LYS A 319 5.67 22.76 1.85
C LYS A 319 7.06 23.24 1.45
N LEU A 320 7.49 23.03 0.19
CA LEU A 320 8.79 23.51 -0.27
C LEU A 320 8.75 25.01 -0.57
N PRO A 321 9.55 25.86 0.09
CA PRO A 321 9.51 27.31 -0.11
C PRO A 321 10.08 27.73 -1.48
N ASP A 322 11.19 27.13 -1.91
CA ASP A 322 11.96 27.59 -3.08
C ASP A 322 11.49 26.98 -4.43
N LEU A 323 10.32 26.35 -4.47
CA LEU A 323 9.78 25.76 -5.69
C LEU A 323 9.17 26.84 -6.60
N PRO A 324 9.59 26.95 -7.88
CA PRO A 324 9.01 27.92 -8.81
C PRO A 324 7.49 27.79 -8.90
N ALA A 325 6.77 28.93 -8.95
CA ALA A 325 5.31 28.97 -8.92
C ALA A 325 4.67 28.09 -10.01
N ALA A 326 5.14 28.17 -11.26
CA ALA A 326 4.61 27.35 -12.34
C ALA A 326 4.77 25.82 -12.09
N VAL A 327 5.87 25.41 -11.45
CA VAL A 327 6.10 24.00 -11.09
C VAL A 327 5.18 23.57 -9.94
N ARG A 328 4.98 24.46 -8.95
CA ARG A 328 3.99 24.23 -7.90
C ARG A 328 2.59 24.09 -8.48
N ASP A 329 2.22 24.94 -9.42
CA ASP A 329 0.90 24.93 -10.06
C ASP A 329 0.68 23.65 -10.87
N PHE A 330 1.73 23.16 -11.55
CA PHE A 330 1.71 21.85 -12.20
C PHE A 330 1.35 20.73 -11.21
N TYR A 331 2.06 20.62 -10.09
CA TYR A 331 1.77 19.55 -9.11
C TYR A 331 0.42 19.75 -8.42
N ALA A 332 0.05 20.99 -8.10
CA ALA A 332 -1.23 21.31 -7.51
C ALA A 332 -2.38 20.88 -8.43
N TYR A 333 -2.25 21.11 -9.75
CA TYR A 333 -3.21 20.65 -10.75
C TYR A 333 -3.27 19.11 -10.79
N HIS A 334 -2.13 18.44 -10.93
CA HIS A 334 -2.06 16.99 -11.10
C HIS A 334 -2.56 16.19 -9.89
N ALA A 335 -2.47 16.74 -8.69
CA ALA A 335 -3.04 16.13 -7.50
C ALA A 335 -4.60 16.12 -7.49
N HIS A 336 -5.27 16.79 -8.46
CA HIS A 336 -6.70 16.61 -8.70
C HIS A 336 -6.99 15.34 -9.53
N LEU A 337 -6.03 14.87 -10.32
CA LEU A 337 -6.18 13.75 -11.27
C LEU A 337 -5.82 12.40 -10.63
N ALA A 338 -4.76 12.35 -9.83
CA ALA A 338 -4.27 11.13 -9.22
C ALA A 338 -3.71 11.36 -7.82
N GLU A 339 -4.01 10.41 -6.94
CA GLU A 339 -3.31 10.20 -5.67
C GLU A 339 -1.86 9.73 -5.91
N PRO A 340 -0.90 10.10 -5.03
CA PRO A 340 0.47 9.61 -5.13
C PRO A 340 0.59 8.10 -4.95
N TRP A 341 1.37 7.46 -5.82
CA TRP A 341 1.78 6.07 -5.69
C TRP A 341 3.02 5.99 -4.80
N ASP A 342 2.83 6.11 -3.49
CA ASP A 342 3.91 6.31 -2.52
C ASP A 342 4.66 5.00 -2.18
N GLY A 343 5.84 5.18 -1.59
CA GLY A 343 6.75 4.12 -1.20
C GLY A 343 8.15 4.30 -1.81
N PRO A 344 9.16 3.55 -1.33
CA PRO A 344 10.50 3.62 -1.90
C PRO A 344 10.44 3.27 -3.38
N ALA A 345 10.94 4.13 -4.26
CA ALA A 345 10.93 3.85 -5.69
C ALA A 345 12.13 4.48 -6.39
N ALA A 346 12.98 3.65 -6.98
CA ALA A 346 13.87 4.03 -8.06
C ALA A 346 13.32 3.44 -9.36
N ILE A 347 12.72 4.30 -10.19
CA ILE A 347 12.13 3.92 -11.47
C ILE A 347 13.11 4.26 -12.59
N VAL A 348 13.41 3.27 -13.42
CA VAL A 348 14.03 3.50 -14.73
C VAL A 348 13.00 3.21 -15.79
N PHE A 349 12.88 4.10 -16.77
CA PHE A 349 11.80 4.08 -17.74
C PHE A 349 12.31 4.31 -19.16
N SER A 350 11.60 3.75 -20.15
CA SER A 350 11.81 4.09 -21.54
C SER A 350 10.59 3.80 -22.41
N ASP A 351 10.32 4.68 -23.37
CA ASP A 351 9.34 4.46 -24.45
C ASP A 351 10.01 4.12 -25.80
N GLY A 352 11.32 3.79 -25.76
CA GLY A 352 12.16 3.54 -26.93
C GLY A 352 12.75 4.79 -27.59
N ARG A 353 12.33 6.00 -27.19
CA ARG A 353 12.90 7.28 -27.64
C ARG A 353 13.48 8.10 -26.49
N VAL A 354 12.73 8.16 -25.41
CA VAL A 354 13.18 8.73 -24.15
C VAL A 354 13.57 7.58 -23.24
N VAL A 355 14.68 7.72 -22.54
CA VAL A 355 15.09 6.82 -21.46
C VAL A 355 15.53 7.65 -20.27
N GLY A 356 15.12 7.27 -19.08
CA GLY A 356 15.38 8.10 -17.90
C GLY A 356 15.20 7.36 -16.60
N ALA A 357 15.38 8.11 -15.52
CA ALA A 357 15.24 7.64 -14.17
C ALA A 357 14.58 8.69 -13.27
N THR A 358 13.79 8.25 -12.30
CA THR A 358 13.19 9.11 -11.27
C THR A 358 13.21 8.43 -9.91
N LEU A 359 13.25 9.22 -8.86
CA LEU A 359 13.09 8.75 -7.48
C LEU A 359 11.72 9.12 -6.90
N ASP A 360 11.29 8.33 -5.91
CA ASP A 360 10.19 8.66 -5.03
C ASP A 360 10.42 9.98 -4.28
N ARG A 361 9.35 10.50 -3.70
CA ARG A 361 9.35 11.82 -3.06
C ARG A 361 10.26 11.97 -1.86
N ASN A 362 10.68 10.86 -1.25
CA ASN A 362 11.57 10.79 -0.09
C ASN A 362 12.99 10.37 -0.50
N GLY A 363 13.21 9.92 -1.73
CA GLY A 363 14.51 9.49 -2.25
C GLY A 363 15.06 8.26 -1.52
N LEU A 364 14.19 7.28 -1.25
CA LEU A 364 14.51 6.13 -0.38
C LEU A 364 15.36 5.06 -1.07
N ARG A 365 15.62 5.22 -2.37
CA ARG A 365 16.43 4.29 -3.18
C ARG A 365 17.58 5.02 -3.87
N PRO A 366 18.77 4.38 -3.98
CA PRO A 366 19.92 5.04 -4.58
C PRO A 366 19.81 5.06 -6.11
N LEU A 367 20.19 6.18 -6.72
CA LEU A 367 20.38 6.28 -8.16
C LEU A 367 21.50 7.27 -8.49
N ARG A 368 22.52 6.77 -9.18
CA ARG A 368 23.75 7.49 -9.56
C ARG A 368 23.80 7.55 -11.08
N TYR A 369 24.32 8.63 -11.64
CA TYR A 369 24.46 8.78 -13.08
C TYR A 369 25.80 9.40 -13.46
N ALA A 370 26.23 9.14 -14.70
CA ALA A 370 27.33 9.84 -15.31
C ALA A 370 27.08 10.06 -16.82
N ALA A 371 27.71 11.09 -17.37
CA ALA A 371 27.75 11.34 -18.80
C ALA A 371 29.19 11.53 -19.28
N THR A 372 29.40 11.31 -20.56
CA THR A 372 30.71 11.39 -21.22
C THR A 372 30.72 12.46 -22.32
N ARG A 373 31.92 12.88 -22.75
CA ARG A 373 32.11 13.87 -23.83
C ARG A 373 31.62 13.38 -25.18
N ASP A 374 31.67 12.07 -25.41
CA ASP A 374 31.23 11.43 -26.65
C ASP A 374 29.73 11.10 -26.66
N GLY A 375 29.01 11.42 -25.59
CA GLY A 375 27.55 11.37 -25.54
C GLY A 375 26.95 10.11 -24.95
N LEU A 376 27.75 9.22 -24.36
CA LEU A 376 27.24 8.12 -23.55
C LEU A 376 26.74 8.65 -22.20
N VAL A 377 25.53 8.24 -21.82
CA VAL A 377 24.91 8.52 -20.52
C VAL A 377 24.50 7.19 -19.88
N TYR A 378 24.79 7.02 -18.59
CA TYR A 378 24.23 5.90 -17.82
C TYR A 378 23.71 6.38 -16.47
N ALA A 379 22.71 5.65 -15.97
CA ALA A 379 22.27 5.78 -14.60
C ALA A 379 21.98 4.40 -14.02
N ALA A 380 22.37 4.15 -12.77
CA ALA A 380 22.17 2.87 -12.11
C ALA A 380 22.07 3.02 -10.60
N SER A 381 21.62 1.96 -9.92
CA SER A 381 21.57 1.90 -8.44
C SER A 381 22.93 2.11 -7.79
N GLU A 382 24.02 1.76 -8.50
CA GLU A 382 25.39 1.97 -8.06
C GLU A 382 26.22 2.62 -9.16
N ILE A 383 27.12 3.53 -8.78
CA ILE A 383 27.99 4.21 -9.74
C ILE A 383 28.95 3.24 -10.44
N GLY A 384 29.39 2.17 -9.76
CA GLY A 384 30.31 1.18 -10.32
C GLY A 384 29.66 0.17 -11.27
N ALA A 385 28.36 0.30 -11.58
CA ALA A 385 27.68 -0.65 -12.45
C ALA A 385 28.28 -0.66 -13.86
N VAL A 386 28.49 0.50 -14.47
CA VAL A 386 29.09 0.62 -15.81
C VAL A 386 30.47 1.26 -15.67
N LEU A 387 31.50 0.55 -16.12
CA LEU A 387 32.88 1.02 -16.07
C LEU A 387 33.15 1.97 -17.25
N LEU A 388 33.31 3.25 -16.95
CA LEU A 388 33.67 4.29 -17.92
C LEU A 388 35.08 4.83 -17.64
N ASP A 389 35.79 5.21 -18.69
CA ASP A 389 37.08 5.89 -18.57
C ASP A 389 36.88 7.28 -17.95
N ALA A 390 37.57 7.53 -16.84
CA ALA A 390 37.52 8.79 -16.11
C ALA A 390 37.90 10.00 -16.98
N GLY A 391 38.79 9.82 -17.97
CA GLY A 391 39.17 10.90 -18.90
C GLY A 391 38.04 11.37 -19.82
N ARG A 392 37.00 10.54 -20.01
CA ARG A 392 35.84 10.84 -20.88
C ARG A 392 34.68 11.48 -20.13
N LEU A 393 34.65 11.46 -18.80
CA LEU A 393 33.52 11.93 -18.00
C LEU A 393 33.34 13.46 -18.11
N THR A 394 32.09 13.89 -18.31
CA THR A 394 31.66 15.30 -18.27
C THR A 394 30.88 15.61 -17.01
N CYS A 395 30.10 14.65 -16.51
CA CYS A 395 29.35 14.79 -15.26
C CYS A 395 29.28 13.47 -14.50
N LEU A 396 29.18 13.59 -13.18
CA LEU A 396 28.89 12.50 -12.25
C LEU A 396 27.96 13.04 -11.17
N GLY A 397 26.84 12.36 -10.94
CA GLY A 397 25.80 12.86 -10.06
C GLY A 397 24.98 11.77 -9.39
N LYS A 398 24.01 12.21 -8.59
CA LYS A 398 22.99 11.37 -7.96
C LYS A 398 21.63 12.05 -8.09
N LEU A 399 20.56 11.27 -8.11
CA LEU A 399 19.22 11.79 -7.93
C LEU A 399 18.90 11.92 -6.43
N GLY A 400 18.27 13.03 -6.07
CA GLY A 400 17.67 13.26 -4.76
C GLY A 400 16.16 12.99 -4.75
N PRO A 401 15.50 13.27 -3.62
CA PRO A 401 14.07 13.06 -3.44
C PRO A 401 13.24 13.76 -4.52
N GLY A 402 12.36 13.01 -5.21
CA GLY A 402 11.48 13.49 -6.28
C GLY A 402 12.21 14.09 -7.49
N GLN A 403 13.49 13.76 -7.70
CA GLN A 403 14.26 14.21 -8.85
C GLN A 403 14.19 13.24 -10.02
N MET A 404 14.27 13.79 -11.23
CA MET A 404 14.26 13.04 -12.49
C MET A 404 15.44 13.41 -13.39
N LEU A 405 15.88 12.44 -14.20
CA LEU A 405 16.82 12.61 -15.31
C LEU A 405 16.26 11.90 -16.54
N ALA A 406 16.38 12.50 -17.72
CA ALA A 406 15.96 11.86 -18.96
C ALA A 406 16.92 12.16 -20.12
N VAL A 407 17.07 11.21 -21.02
CA VAL A 407 17.79 11.33 -22.28
C VAL A 407 16.76 11.23 -23.40
N ASP A 408 16.58 12.32 -24.16
CA ASP A 408 15.80 12.32 -25.39
C ASP A 408 16.74 12.03 -26.56
N THR A 409 16.76 10.77 -27.01
CA THR A 409 17.66 10.33 -28.08
C THR A 409 17.28 10.88 -29.45
N GLN A 410 16.06 11.39 -29.61
CA GLN A 410 15.59 11.99 -30.86
C GLN A 410 16.03 13.45 -30.96
N ARG A 411 16.01 14.19 -29.83
CA ARG A 411 16.48 15.58 -29.77
C ARG A 411 17.97 15.73 -29.51
N GLY A 412 18.64 14.67 -29.05
CA GLY A 412 20.06 14.75 -28.74
C GLY A 412 20.36 15.35 -27.37
N GLN A 413 19.45 15.23 -26.39
CA GLN A 413 19.45 16.04 -25.17
C GLN A 413 19.46 15.21 -23.89
N LEU A 414 20.32 15.58 -22.95
CA LEU A 414 20.28 15.14 -21.54
C LEU A 414 19.54 16.22 -20.72
N LEU A 415 18.35 15.87 -20.25
CA LEU A 415 17.47 16.75 -19.50
C LEU A 415 17.64 16.48 -18.00
N GLY A 416 17.98 17.53 -17.24
CA GLY A 416 18.02 17.50 -15.78
C GLY A 416 16.67 17.82 -15.13
N ASP A 417 16.56 17.58 -13.83
CA ASP A 417 15.33 17.73 -13.05
C ASP A 417 14.62 19.07 -13.24
N ALA A 418 15.36 20.18 -13.09
CA ALA A 418 14.80 21.53 -13.21
C ALA A 418 14.29 21.82 -14.62
N GLU A 419 14.98 21.32 -15.65
CA GLU A 419 14.58 21.51 -17.04
C GLU A 419 13.33 20.69 -17.36
N ILE A 420 13.28 19.42 -16.95
CA ILE A 420 12.10 18.56 -17.10
C ILE A 420 10.88 19.23 -16.46
N LYS A 421 11.00 19.62 -15.18
CA LYS A 421 9.89 20.25 -14.44
C LYS A 421 9.46 21.58 -15.04
N ALA A 422 10.40 22.39 -15.52
CA ALA A 422 10.07 23.64 -16.20
C ALA A 422 9.33 23.40 -17.53
N GLN A 423 9.77 22.41 -18.32
CA GLN A 423 9.10 22.03 -19.58
C GLN A 423 7.69 21.51 -19.30
N LEU A 424 7.51 20.65 -18.29
CA LEU A 424 6.20 20.13 -17.88
C LEU A 424 5.28 21.25 -17.41
N ALA A 425 5.76 22.14 -16.54
CA ALA A 425 5.00 23.27 -16.04
C ALA A 425 4.56 24.27 -17.12
N ALA A 426 5.31 24.34 -18.23
CA ALA A 426 5.01 25.23 -19.35
C ALA A 426 4.03 24.64 -20.39
N ARG A 427 3.63 23.35 -20.28
CA ARG A 427 2.78 22.69 -21.27
C ARG A 427 1.37 23.27 -21.37
N GLN A 428 0.81 23.66 -20.22
CA GLN A 428 -0.53 24.23 -20.10
C GLN A 428 -0.51 25.35 -19.07
N PRO A 429 -1.48 26.28 -19.10
CA PRO A 429 -1.56 27.35 -18.12
C PRO A 429 -2.18 26.84 -16.80
N TYR A 430 -1.55 25.86 -16.15
CA TYR A 430 -2.06 25.18 -14.96
C TYR A 430 -2.45 26.16 -13.84
N GLY A 431 -1.64 27.18 -13.59
CA GLY A 431 -1.94 28.21 -12.60
C GLY A 431 -3.20 29.02 -12.90
N GLN A 432 -3.55 29.21 -14.18
CA GLN A 432 -4.81 29.87 -14.57
C GLN A 432 -6.02 28.94 -14.41
N TRP A 433 -5.81 27.63 -14.45
CA TRP A 433 -6.87 26.64 -14.28
C TRP A 433 -7.18 26.35 -12.80
N LEU A 434 -6.22 26.53 -11.90
CA LEU A 434 -6.41 26.29 -10.48
C LEU A 434 -7.50 27.18 -9.91
N CYS A 435 -8.55 26.54 -9.38
CA CYS A 435 -9.62 27.18 -8.64
C CYS A 435 -9.40 26.92 -7.15
N ASN A 436 -9.06 27.95 -6.37
CA ASN A 436 -8.76 27.80 -4.95
C ASN A 436 -10.05 27.91 -4.12
N TRP A 437 -10.93 26.92 -4.19
CA TRP A 437 -12.07 26.83 -3.29
C TRP A 437 -11.63 26.24 -1.96
N GLN A 438 -11.44 27.12 -0.97
CA GLN A 438 -11.10 26.75 0.40
C GLN A 438 -12.24 27.15 1.32
N LEU A 439 -12.48 26.35 2.37
CA LEU A 439 -13.34 26.79 3.45
C LEU A 439 -12.63 27.89 4.25
N PRO A 440 -13.36 28.90 4.74
CA PRO A 440 -12.85 29.83 5.75
C PRO A 440 -12.30 29.06 6.96
N ALA A 441 -11.35 29.68 7.67
CA ALA A 441 -10.88 29.14 8.95
C ALA A 441 -12.05 28.94 9.92
N SER A 442 -11.96 27.89 10.75
CA SER A 442 -12.96 27.61 11.77
C SER A 442 -13.24 28.84 12.64
N ALA A 443 -14.53 29.13 12.86
CA ALA A 443 -14.96 30.20 13.74
C ALA A 443 -15.03 29.78 15.22
N GLY A 444 -14.85 28.48 15.53
CA GLY A 444 -15.00 27.91 16.88
C GLY A 444 -16.39 28.16 17.48
N ASN A 445 -17.26 27.15 17.55
CA ASN A 445 -18.56 27.32 18.19
C ASN A 445 -18.57 26.73 19.62
N PRO A 446 -18.76 27.55 20.67
CA PRO A 446 -19.04 27.05 22.00
C PRO A 446 -20.55 26.78 22.13
N ALA A 447 -20.98 25.53 21.93
CA ALA A 447 -22.32 25.11 22.37
C ALA A 447 -22.24 24.59 23.81
N ASN A 448 -22.84 25.33 24.73
CA ASN A 448 -22.82 25.08 26.16
C ASN A 448 -24.05 24.26 26.58
N THR A 449 -23.95 22.93 26.63
CA THR A 449 -25.05 22.06 27.13
C THR A 449 -24.54 20.80 27.84
N GLN A 450 -23.95 20.95 29.03
CA GLN A 450 -23.35 19.85 29.80
C GLN A 450 -24.27 18.64 30.09
N ALA A 451 -25.59 18.85 30.27
CA ALA A 451 -26.51 17.77 30.66
C ALA A 451 -27.01 16.89 29.49
N VAL A 452 -27.03 17.42 28.26
CA VAL A 452 -27.46 16.68 27.06
C VAL A 452 -26.35 15.74 26.57
N LEU A 453 -25.10 16.14 26.77
CA LEU A 453 -23.91 15.42 26.31
C LEU A 453 -23.71 14.07 27.02
N SER A 454 -24.13 13.89 28.28
CA SER A 454 -23.85 12.65 29.02
C SER A 454 -24.62 11.42 28.48
N THR A 455 -25.88 11.59 28.12
CA THR A 455 -26.71 10.50 27.56
C THR A 455 -26.26 10.16 26.15
N GLU A 456 -25.95 11.17 25.33
CA GLU A 456 -25.42 10.97 23.98
C GLU A 456 -24.07 10.25 24.03
N LEU A 457 -23.11 10.71 24.84
CA LEU A 457 -21.83 10.04 25.02
C LEU A 457 -22.02 8.56 25.40
N LEU A 458 -22.96 8.26 26.29
CA LEU A 458 -23.26 6.88 26.68
C LEU A 458 -23.86 6.05 25.53
N ALA A 459 -24.79 6.62 24.75
CA ALA A 459 -25.41 5.94 23.60
C ALA A 459 -24.41 5.60 22.49
N PHE A 460 -23.39 6.45 22.31
CA PHE A 460 -22.25 6.22 21.42
C PHE A 460 -21.15 5.34 22.04
N GLY A 461 -21.36 4.83 23.26
CA GLY A 461 -20.46 3.92 23.93
C GLY A 461 -19.18 4.55 24.48
N TYR A 462 -19.19 5.83 24.82
CA TYR A 462 -18.09 6.46 25.57
C TYR A 462 -18.05 5.92 26.99
N THR A 463 -16.83 5.59 27.41
CA THR A 463 -16.55 5.14 28.78
C THR A 463 -15.84 6.23 29.55
N HIS A 464 -15.86 6.12 30.88
CA HIS A 464 -15.08 7.00 31.74
C HIS A 464 -13.57 6.89 31.41
N ASP A 465 -13.13 5.72 30.97
CA ASP A 465 -11.74 5.48 30.59
C ASP A 465 -11.37 6.27 29.33
N ASP A 466 -12.25 6.31 28.31
CA ASP A 466 -12.03 7.14 27.10
C ASP A 466 -11.94 8.62 27.44
N VAL A 467 -12.80 9.10 28.34
CA VAL A 467 -12.82 10.50 28.77
C VAL A 467 -11.51 10.89 29.47
N VAL A 468 -11.04 10.05 30.39
CA VAL A 468 -9.89 10.37 31.25
C VAL A 468 -8.56 10.10 30.56
N PHE A 469 -8.42 8.97 29.86
CA PHE A 469 -7.15 8.55 29.30
C PHE A 469 -6.95 8.95 27.84
N THR A 470 -8.03 9.34 27.12
CA THR A 470 -7.94 9.70 25.70
C THR A 470 -8.35 11.15 25.45
N LEU A 471 -9.62 11.50 25.68
CA LEU A 471 -10.15 12.82 25.29
C LEU A 471 -9.50 13.97 26.06
N ARG A 472 -9.39 13.85 27.40
CA ARG A 472 -8.84 14.92 28.23
C ARG A 472 -7.39 15.25 27.88
N PRO A 473 -6.44 14.28 27.81
CA PRO A 473 -5.07 14.58 27.40
C PRO A 473 -4.98 15.23 26.02
N MET A 474 -5.75 14.76 25.04
CA MET A 474 -5.76 15.36 23.70
C MET A 474 -6.29 16.80 23.70
N ALA A 475 -7.28 17.09 24.53
CA ALA A 475 -7.85 18.42 24.69
C ALA A 475 -6.93 19.39 25.46
N GLU A 476 -6.19 18.90 26.46
CA GLU A 476 -5.28 19.70 27.26
C GLU A 476 -3.94 19.96 26.54
N GLU A 477 -3.33 18.93 25.96
CA GLU A 477 -1.94 18.96 25.46
C GLU A 477 -1.84 19.13 23.94
N GLY A 478 -2.92 18.87 23.20
CA GLY A 478 -2.88 18.84 21.73
C GLY A 478 -1.95 17.74 21.18
N ALA A 479 -1.83 16.64 21.91
CA ALA A 479 -1.09 15.44 21.56
C ALA A 479 -1.85 14.19 22.04
N GLU A 480 -1.59 13.05 21.39
CA GLU A 480 -2.14 11.76 21.83
C GLU A 480 -1.55 11.35 23.18
N PRO A 481 -2.33 10.71 24.07
CA PRO A 481 -1.83 10.24 25.37
C PRO A 481 -0.69 9.24 25.21
N VAL A 482 0.28 9.32 26.13
CA VAL A 482 1.38 8.35 26.24
C VAL A 482 1.11 7.37 27.38
N GLY A 483 1.25 6.08 27.10
CA GLY A 483 1.12 4.98 28.07
C GLY A 483 2.39 4.13 28.16
N SER A 484 2.35 3.07 28.99
CA SER A 484 3.44 2.10 29.12
C SER A 484 2.88 0.70 29.39
N MET A 485 3.75 -0.33 29.33
CA MET A 485 3.39 -1.76 29.32
C MET A 485 2.66 -2.20 28.03
N GLY A 486 2.45 -3.51 27.88
CA GLY A 486 1.73 -4.07 26.73
C GLY A 486 0.21 -4.08 26.92
N ASP A 487 -0.53 -4.18 25.81
CA ASP A 487 -1.97 -4.48 25.84
C ASP A 487 -2.16 -5.93 26.30
N ASP A 488 -2.60 -6.09 27.53
CA ASP A 488 -2.84 -7.38 28.17
C ASP A 488 -4.34 -7.70 28.29
N THR A 489 -5.19 -6.95 27.58
CA THR A 489 -6.64 -7.19 27.49
C THR A 489 -6.96 -8.16 26.34
N PRO A 490 -8.13 -8.83 26.35
CA PRO A 490 -8.50 -9.72 25.26
C PRO A 490 -8.72 -8.95 23.94
N PRO A 491 -8.43 -9.56 22.77
CA PRO A 491 -8.89 -9.04 21.48
C PRO A 491 -10.40 -8.76 21.50
N ALA A 492 -10.87 -7.78 20.73
CA ALA A 492 -12.26 -7.32 20.78
C ALA A 492 -13.31 -8.43 20.64
N VAL A 493 -13.04 -9.43 19.80
CA VAL A 493 -13.91 -10.61 19.58
C VAL A 493 -14.01 -11.54 20.81
N MET A 494 -13.01 -11.52 21.70
CA MET A 494 -12.95 -12.31 22.93
C MET A 494 -13.32 -11.50 24.18
N SER A 495 -13.53 -10.19 24.01
CA SER A 495 -13.87 -9.28 25.10
C SER A 495 -15.25 -9.59 25.66
N ALA A 496 -15.36 -9.64 26.99
CA ALA A 496 -16.65 -9.76 27.66
C ALA A 496 -17.40 -8.41 27.72
N LYS A 497 -16.69 -7.30 27.50
CA LYS A 497 -17.25 -5.95 27.45
C LYS A 497 -17.47 -5.53 25.99
N PRO A 498 -18.55 -4.78 25.67
CA PRO A 498 -18.80 -4.31 24.32
C PRO A 498 -17.68 -3.35 23.88
N ARG A 499 -17.03 -3.68 22.76
CA ARG A 499 -15.98 -2.86 22.14
C ARG A 499 -16.50 -2.27 20.81
N PRO A 500 -16.21 -1.00 20.49
CA PRO A 500 -16.51 -0.43 19.17
C PRO A 500 -15.94 -1.27 18.03
N LEU A 501 -16.54 -1.16 16.84
CA LEU A 501 -16.11 -1.92 15.66
C LEU A 501 -14.66 -1.61 15.28
N PHE A 502 -14.19 -0.40 15.54
CA PHE A 502 -12.80 0.03 15.34
C PHE A 502 -11.78 -0.94 15.97
N ASN A 503 -12.07 -1.51 17.14
CA ASN A 503 -11.14 -2.39 17.86
C ASN A 503 -10.91 -3.76 17.21
N TYR A 504 -11.68 -4.12 16.18
CA TYR A 504 -11.47 -5.32 15.38
C TYR A 504 -10.39 -5.12 14.30
N PHE A 505 -10.01 -3.87 14.02
CA PHE A 505 -9.02 -3.51 13.01
C PHE A 505 -7.69 -3.15 13.68
N ARG A 506 -6.61 -3.76 13.22
CA ARG A 506 -5.25 -3.49 13.68
C ARG A 506 -4.49 -2.77 12.58
N GLN A 507 -3.87 -1.63 12.91
CA GLN A 507 -3.05 -0.88 11.96
C GLN A 507 -1.91 -1.76 11.47
N ARG A 508 -1.77 -1.86 10.14
CA ARG A 508 -0.57 -2.48 9.55
C ARG A 508 0.58 -1.48 9.60
N PHE A 509 1.79 -1.99 9.62
CA PHE A 509 3.00 -1.18 9.64
C PHE A 509 4.08 -1.89 8.82
N ALA A 510 5.08 -1.11 8.39
CA ALA A 510 6.16 -1.60 7.56
C ALA A 510 7.31 -2.15 8.42
N GLU A 511 7.81 -3.32 8.04
CA GLU A 511 8.98 -3.94 8.65
C GLU A 511 9.86 -4.52 7.54
N VAL A 512 11.12 -4.08 7.46
CA VAL A 512 12.13 -4.52 6.46
C VAL A 512 11.82 -4.12 5.01
N THR A 513 10.57 -4.24 4.56
CA THR A 513 10.13 -4.14 3.16
C THR A 513 10.33 -2.72 2.61
N ASN A 514 9.77 -1.77 3.34
CA ASN A 514 9.94 -0.35 3.20
C ASN A 514 10.18 0.27 4.59
N PRO A 515 10.89 1.41 4.68
CA PRO A 515 11.07 2.10 5.95
C PRO A 515 9.81 2.88 6.33
N PRO A 516 9.51 3.00 7.64
CA PRO A 516 8.61 4.05 8.13
C PRO A 516 9.24 5.44 7.95
N ILE A 517 8.42 6.48 8.02
CA ILE A 517 8.85 7.89 7.97
C ILE A 517 8.88 8.46 9.39
N ASP A 518 9.72 9.45 9.68
CA ASP A 518 9.65 10.21 10.92
C ASP A 518 8.67 11.39 10.76
N PRO A 519 7.44 11.33 11.32
CA PRO A 519 6.43 12.38 11.12
C PRO A 519 6.79 13.70 11.82
N LEU A 520 7.79 13.71 12.71
CA LEU A 520 8.25 14.88 13.45
C LEU A 520 9.41 15.56 12.71
N ARG A 521 10.43 14.79 12.33
CA ARG A 521 11.65 15.32 11.68
C ARG A 521 11.51 15.50 10.19
N GLU A 522 10.69 14.67 9.54
CA GLU A 522 10.50 14.65 8.08
C GLU A 522 9.10 15.18 7.68
N GLY A 523 8.38 15.86 8.58
CA GLY A 523 7.01 16.35 8.34
C GLY A 523 6.84 17.32 7.15
N LEU A 524 7.94 17.81 6.55
CA LEU A 524 7.95 18.58 5.30
C LEU A 524 7.47 17.76 4.10
N VAL A 525 7.73 16.45 4.08
CA VAL A 525 7.28 15.56 3.01
C VAL A 525 5.85 15.11 3.22
N MET A 526 5.28 15.27 4.41
CA MET A 526 3.94 14.77 4.72
C MET A 526 2.83 15.80 4.51
N SER A 527 1.63 15.35 4.12
CA SER A 527 0.46 16.19 3.87
C SER A 527 -0.85 15.55 4.34
N LEU A 528 -1.69 16.36 5.01
CA LEU A 528 -3.07 16.02 5.39
C LEU A 528 -4.11 16.68 4.48
N GLN A 529 -3.68 17.32 3.39
CA GLN A 529 -4.59 17.98 2.48
C GLN A 529 -5.52 16.98 1.79
N VAL A 530 -6.80 17.30 1.67
CA VAL A 530 -7.79 16.51 0.92
C VAL A 530 -8.55 17.37 -0.07
N ARG A 531 -9.07 16.74 -1.13
CA ARG A 531 -9.90 17.37 -2.16
C ARG A 531 -11.26 16.69 -2.23
N LEU A 532 -12.32 17.50 -2.15
CA LEU A 532 -13.70 17.06 -2.15
C LEU A 532 -14.40 17.41 -3.46
N GLY A 533 -15.15 16.45 -4.00
CA GLY A 533 -15.96 16.58 -5.21
C GLY A 533 -15.84 15.38 -6.15
N ALA A 534 -16.45 15.50 -7.33
CA ALA A 534 -16.35 14.51 -8.39
C ALA A 534 -14.97 14.55 -9.06
N ARG A 535 -14.29 13.41 -9.15
CA ARG A 535 -13.07 13.29 -9.96
C ARG A 535 -13.46 13.24 -11.43
N ALA A 536 -12.68 13.89 -12.29
CA ALA A 536 -12.88 13.91 -13.73
C ALA A 536 -11.98 12.86 -14.43
N ASN A 537 -12.10 12.77 -15.75
CA ASN A 537 -11.38 11.80 -16.58
C ASN A 537 -9.85 12.01 -16.53
N ALA A 538 -9.14 11.09 -15.87
CA ALA A 538 -7.68 11.15 -15.71
C ALA A 538 -6.89 11.09 -17.04
N LEU A 539 -7.51 10.71 -18.16
CA LEU A 539 -6.83 10.61 -19.46
C LEU A 539 -6.68 11.94 -20.20
N CYS A 540 -7.32 13.02 -19.71
CA CYS A 540 -7.23 14.35 -20.32
C CYS A 540 -6.86 15.44 -19.31
N GLU A 541 -6.56 16.63 -19.83
CA GLU A 541 -6.21 17.82 -19.05
C GLU A 541 -7.18 18.94 -19.41
N THR A 542 -8.01 19.35 -18.45
CA THR A 542 -8.97 20.46 -18.62
C THR A 542 -9.10 21.30 -17.34
N PRO A 543 -9.56 22.55 -17.42
CA PRO A 543 -9.87 23.37 -16.25
C PRO A 543 -10.96 22.78 -15.34
N ALA A 544 -11.82 21.89 -15.85
CA ALA A 544 -12.89 21.29 -15.05
C ALA A 544 -12.35 20.38 -13.92
N HIS A 545 -11.11 19.89 -14.03
CA HIS A 545 -10.47 19.05 -13.03
C HIS A 545 -10.24 19.75 -11.68
N THR A 546 -10.16 21.08 -11.67
CA THR A 546 -9.87 21.88 -10.47
C THR A 546 -11.11 22.31 -9.70
N ARG A 547 -12.30 21.84 -10.10
CA ARG A 547 -13.57 22.11 -9.42
C ARG A 547 -13.75 21.23 -8.18
N HIS A 548 -12.70 21.14 -7.36
CA HIS A 548 -12.74 20.49 -6.05
C HIS A 548 -12.66 21.54 -4.96
N LEU A 549 -13.27 21.23 -3.83
CA LEU A 549 -13.07 21.99 -2.61
C LEU A 549 -11.89 21.40 -1.86
N GLN A 550 -10.90 22.21 -1.54
CA GLN A 550 -9.68 21.80 -0.86
C GLN A 550 -9.78 22.06 0.64
N LEU A 551 -9.42 21.05 1.44
CA LEU A 551 -9.28 21.16 2.88
C LEU A 551 -7.81 20.93 3.28
N PRO A 552 -7.28 21.67 4.27
CA PRO A 552 -5.92 21.47 4.76
C PRO A 552 -5.75 20.16 5.56
N SER A 553 -6.86 19.57 6.00
CA SER A 553 -6.94 18.41 6.90
C SER A 553 -8.21 17.63 6.59
N PRO A 554 -8.26 16.30 6.79
CA PRO A 554 -9.51 15.56 6.70
C PRO A 554 -10.41 15.80 7.93
N LEU A 555 -9.93 16.50 8.96
CA LEU A 555 -10.72 16.79 10.15
C LEU A 555 -11.55 18.05 9.94
N LEU A 556 -12.84 17.95 10.25
CA LEU A 556 -13.79 19.04 10.22
C LEU A 556 -14.36 19.25 11.62
N ASP A 557 -14.63 20.50 11.97
CA ASP A 557 -15.60 20.79 13.02
C ASP A 557 -17.01 20.98 12.45
N ALA A 558 -17.98 21.13 13.35
CA ALA A 558 -19.39 21.28 12.98
C ALA A 558 -19.66 22.54 12.15
N ALA A 559 -18.93 23.63 12.37
CA ALA A 559 -19.12 24.87 11.63
C ALA A 559 -18.57 24.73 10.19
N GLN A 560 -17.39 24.13 10.04
CA GLN A 560 -16.81 23.82 8.74
C GLN A 560 -17.69 22.83 7.96
N LEU A 561 -18.26 21.81 8.61
CA LEU A 561 -19.21 20.91 7.98
C LEU A 561 -20.47 21.65 7.49
N GLN A 562 -21.04 22.54 8.31
CA GLN A 562 -22.19 23.34 7.90
C GLN A 562 -21.86 24.24 6.69
N GLN A 563 -20.69 24.88 6.71
CA GLN A 563 -20.21 25.69 5.59
C GLN A 563 -20.03 24.84 4.33
N LEU A 564 -19.47 23.63 4.46
CA LEU A 564 -19.31 22.68 3.37
C LEU A 564 -20.66 22.30 2.73
N CYS A 565 -21.67 22.00 3.55
CA CYS A 565 -23.02 21.66 3.08
C CYS A 565 -23.74 22.83 2.39
N SER A 566 -23.35 24.07 2.70
CA SER A 566 -23.92 25.28 2.10
C SER A 566 -23.26 25.74 0.79
N GLN A 567 -22.23 25.04 0.30
CA GLN A 567 -21.49 25.47 -0.89
C GLN A 567 -22.34 25.36 -2.16
N PRO A 568 -22.58 26.45 -2.90
CA PRO A 568 -23.50 26.45 -4.04
C PRO A 568 -23.00 25.64 -5.25
N HIS A 569 -21.69 25.43 -5.33
CA HIS A 569 -21.02 24.75 -6.46
C HIS A 569 -20.74 23.26 -6.19
N LEU A 570 -21.09 22.75 -5.00
CA LEU A 570 -20.87 21.38 -4.60
C LEU A 570 -22.20 20.76 -4.16
N PRO A 571 -22.90 20.00 -5.02
CA PRO A 571 -24.13 19.32 -4.66
C PRO A 571 -23.89 18.33 -3.51
N VAL A 572 -24.48 18.63 -2.35
CA VAL A 572 -24.33 17.86 -1.11
C VAL A 572 -25.65 17.20 -0.74
N GLN A 573 -25.59 15.95 -0.28
CA GLN A 573 -26.73 15.28 0.33
C GLN A 573 -26.31 14.57 1.62
N THR A 574 -27.08 14.81 2.68
CA THR A 574 -26.90 14.12 3.97
C THR A 574 -27.79 12.89 4.00
N LEU A 575 -27.18 11.75 4.32
CA LEU A 575 -27.85 10.48 4.51
C LEU A 575 -27.76 10.09 5.99
N SER A 576 -28.90 9.80 6.59
CA SER A 576 -28.96 9.31 7.96
C SER A 576 -28.36 7.92 8.05
N THR A 577 -27.54 7.69 9.06
CA THR A 577 -27.04 6.38 9.47
C THR A 577 -27.71 5.89 10.74
N LEU A 578 -28.96 6.31 10.98
CA LEU A 578 -29.80 5.85 12.08
C LEU A 578 -30.66 4.66 11.67
N TRP A 579 -31.02 3.84 12.65
CA TRP A 579 -31.98 2.75 12.48
C TRP A 579 -32.97 2.65 13.65
N PRO A 580 -34.17 2.07 13.47
CA PRO A 580 -35.09 1.86 14.58
C PRO A 580 -34.63 0.73 15.51
N VAL A 581 -34.56 1.00 16.82
CA VAL A 581 -34.19 0.00 17.84
C VAL A 581 -35.18 -1.16 17.89
N ALA A 582 -36.47 -0.86 17.69
CA ALA A 582 -37.55 -1.86 17.70
C ALA A 582 -37.40 -2.95 16.64
N SER A 583 -36.63 -2.70 15.57
CA SER A 583 -36.39 -3.67 14.49
C SER A 583 -35.34 -4.74 14.85
N GLY A 584 -34.57 -4.52 15.93
CA GLY A 584 -33.59 -5.47 16.44
C GLY A 584 -32.37 -5.71 15.51
N SER A 585 -31.47 -6.58 15.94
CA SER A 585 -30.19 -6.84 15.25
C SER A 585 -30.34 -7.42 13.84
N ALA A 586 -31.44 -8.12 13.56
CA ALA A 586 -31.70 -8.73 12.26
C ALA A 586 -31.97 -7.69 11.16
N ALA A 587 -32.36 -6.46 11.52
CA ALA A 587 -32.64 -5.39 10.58
C ALA A 587 -31.39 -4.63 10.08
N LEU A 588 -30.19 -4.96 10.58
CA LEU A 588 -28.94 -4.29 10.17
C LEU A 588 -28.71 -4.34 8.68
N GLN A 589 -28.86 -5.53 8.11
CA GLN A 589 -28.64 -5.71 6.68
C GLN A 589 -29.58 -4.83 5.86
N ALA A 590 -30.87 -4.81 6.21
CA ALA A 590 -31.86 -4.01 5.51
C ALA A 590 -31.58 -2.49 5.64
N ALA A 591 -31.12 -2.03 6.81
CA ALA A 591 -30.73 -0.64 7.01
C ALA A 591 -29.49 -0.26 6.18
N LEU A 592 -28.49 -1.14 6.10
CA LEU A 592 -27.31 -0.95 5.25
C LEU A 592 -27.67 -0.95 3.76
N ASP A 593 -28.55 -1.86 3.34
CA ASP A 593 -29.02 -1.94 1.95
C ASP A 593 -29.79 -0.68 1.55
N ALA A 594 -30.65 -0.17 2.44
CA ALA A 594 -31.38 1.08 2.25
C ALA A 594 -30.42 2.28 2.15
N LEU A 595 -29.41 2.34 3.02
CA LEU A 595 -28.36 3.38 2.97
C LEU A 595 -27.58 3.32 1.66
N CYS A 596 -27.16 2.13 1.23
CA CYS A 596 -26.45 1.92 -0.04
C CYS A 596 -27.31 2.35 -1.24
N SER A 597 -28.60 1.99 -1.26
CA SER A 597 -29.54 2.38 -2.31
C SER A 597 -29.78 3.89 -2.35
N ALA A 598 -29.88 4.54 -1.18
CA ALA A 598 -30.02 5.99 -1.08
C ALA A 598 -28.75 6.70 -1.60
N ALA A 599 -27.57 6.22 -1.22
CA ALA A 599 -26.29 6.72 -1.71
C ALA A 599 -26.16 6.56 -3.24
N LEU A 600 -26.53 5.40 -3.78
CA LEU A 600 -26.54 5.16 -5.23
C LEU A 600 -27.45 6.17 -5.94
N THR A 601 -28.67 6.37 -5.44
CA THR A 601 -29.67 7.27 -6.01
C THR A 601 -29.19 8.72 -5.98
N ALA A 602 -28.63 9.16 -4.84
CA ALA A 602 -28.07 10.49 -4.67
C ALA A 602 -26.95 10.79 -5.68
N VAL A 603 -25.98 9.88 -5.80
CA VAL A 603 -24.82 10.05 -6.69
C VAL A 603 -25.22 9.95 -8.16
N ALA A 604 -26.14 9.05 -8.51
CA ALA A 604 -26.72 8.99 -9.85
C ALA A 604 -27.44 10.29 -10.22
N GLY A 605 -28.10 10.93 -9.24
CA GLY A 605 -28.74 12.24 -9.35
C GLY A 605 -27.77 13.44 -9.41
N GLY A 606 -26.46 13.21 -9.36
CA GLY A 606 -25.44 14.26 -9.49
C GLY A 606 -24.88 14.79 -8.16
N CYS A 607 -25.19 14.15 -7.03
CA CYS A 607 -24.57 14.47 -5.74
C CYS A 607 -23.06 14.22 -5.78
N GLN A 608 -22.27 15.25 -5.47
CA GLN A 608 -20.79 15.20 -5.48
C GLN A 608 -20.19 15.09 -4.07
N LEU A 609 -21.01 15.23 -3.04
CA LEU A 609 -20.60 15.02 -1.65
C LEU A 609 -21.73 14.37 -0.85
N LEU A 610 -21.48 13.17 -0.32
CA LEU A 610 -22.37 12.50 0.61
C LEU A 610 -21.88 12.71 2.04
N VAL A 611 -22.75 13.22 2.91
CA VAL A 611 -22.52 13.23 4.36
C VAL A 611 -23.25 12.05 4.97
N LEU A 612 -22.53 11.11 5.56
CA LEU A 612 -23.10 10.02 6.36
C LEU A 612 -23.17 10.51 7.80
N SER A 613 -24.37 10.67 8.36
CA SER A 613 -24.58 11.30 9.66
C SER A 613 -25.43 10.46 10.62
N ASP A 614 -24.92 10.27 11.83
CA ASP A 614 -25.63 9.64 12.95
C ASP A 614 -26.23 10.66 13.94
N ARG A 615 -26.33 11.95 13.54
CA ARG A 615 -27.07 12.94 14.31
C ARG A 615 -28.53 12.55 14.44
N GLY A 616 -29.06 12.64 15.67
CA GLY A 616 -30.45 12.32 15.97
C GLY A 616 -30.66 10.96 16.64
N VAL A 617 -29.60 10.34 17.18
CA VAL A 617 -29.75 9.23 18.14
C VAL A 617 -30.64 9.67 19.29
N ASP A 618 -31.71 8.92 19.53
CA ASP A 618 -32.72 9.17 20.55
C ASP A 618 -33.22 7.84 21.14
N ALA A 619 -34.25 7.86 22.00
CA ALA A 619 -34.78 6.66 22.62
C ALA A 619 -35.37 5.61 21.64
N GLN A 620 -35.63 5.99 20.39
CA GLN A 620 -36.24 5.13 19.36
C GLN A 620 -35.24 4.71 18.29
N HIS A 621 -34.20 5.51 18.06
CA HIS A 621 -33.23 5.34 17.01
C HIS A 621 -31.81 5.18 17.56
N SER A 622 -31.14 4.11 17.14
CA SER A 622 -29.72 3.88 17.40
C SER A 622 -28.89 4.16 16.15
N LEU A 623 -27.57 4.21 16.28
CA LEU A 623 -26.65 4.38 15.15
C LEU A 623 -26.32 3.04 14.47
N LEU A 624 -26.08 3.11 13.15
CA LEU A 624 -25.22 2.16 12.44
C LEU A 624 -23.76 2.50 12.79
N PRO A 625 -22.91 1.52 13.15
CA PRO A 625 -21.49 1.79 13.40
C PRO A 625 -20.86 2.56 12.22
N ALA A 626 -20.23 3.69 12.49
CA ALA A 626 -19.82 4.65 11.47
C ALA A 626 -18.88 4.04 10.44
N LEU A 627 -17.94 3.19 10.91
CA LEU A 627 -17.02 2.46 10.04
C LEU A 627 -17.75 1.47 9.11
N LEU A 628 -18.79 0.80 9.60
CA LEU A 628 -19.59 -0.15 8.82
C LEU A 628 -20.46 0.57 7.79
N ALA A 629 -21.13 1.65 8.19
CA ALA A 629 -21.94 2.46 7.29
C ALA A 629 -21.09 3.04 6.14
N LEU A 630 -19.90 3.57 6.48
CA LEU A 630 -18.93 4.06 5.50
C LEU A 630 -18.45 2.95 4.57
N GLY A 631 -17.98 1.83 5.11
CA GLY A 631 -17.47 0.71 4.31
C GLY A 631 -18.53 0.17 3.35
N ALA A 632 -19.76 -0.03 3.83
CA ALA A 632 -20.88 -0.46 3.01
C ALA A 632 -21.12 0.48 1.82
N VAL A 633 -21.23 1.80 2.06
CA VAL A 633 -21.45 2.79 0.99
C VAL A 633 -20.23 2.87 0.06
N HIS A 634 -19.02 2.90 0.60
CA HIS A 634 -17.78 3.03 -0.17
C HIS A 634 -17.62 1.90 -1.19
N HIS A 635 -17.68 0.65 -0.73
CA HIS A 635 -17.52 -0.51 -1.61
C HIS A 635 -18.72 -0.71 -2.53
N HIS A 636 -19.95 -0.37 -2.10
CA HIS A 636 -21.12 -0.43 -2.96
C HIS A 636 -21.01 0.56 -4.14
N LEU A 637 -20.56 1.80 -3.89
CA LEU A 637 -20.32 2.79 -4.93
C LEU A 637 -19.15 2.40 -5.86
N ILE A 638 -18.12 1.70 -5.37
CA ILE A 638 -17.03 1.16 -6.22
C ILE A 638 -17.60 0.12 -7.17
N ARG A 639 -18.35 -0.87 -6.65
CA ARG A 639 -18.98 -1.93 -7.47
C ARG A 639 -19.94 -1.36 -8.52
N ALA A 640 -20.63 -0.27 -8.20
CA ALA A 640 -21.51 0.43 -9.13
C ALA A 640 -20.79 1.35 -10.13
N GLY A 641 -19.46 1.55 -10.03
CA GLY A 641 -18.70 2.46 -10.88
C GLY A 641 -19.00 3.95 -10.63
N LEU A 642 -19.54 4.29 -9.45
CA LEU A 642 -19.96 5.65 -9.09
C LEU A 642 -19.06 6.30 -8.03
N ARG A 643 -18.17 5.55 -7.35
CA ARG A 643 -17.35 6.10 -6.24
C ARG A 643 -16.46 7.28 -6.68
N GLY A 644 -15.98 7.31 -7.93
CA GLY A 644 -15.21 8.44 -8.46
C GLY A 644 -16.00 9.73 -8.65
N ARG A 645 -17.34 9.71 -8.56
CA ARG A 645 -18.22 10.87 -8.79
C ARG A 645 -18.62 11.63 -7.53
N THR A 646 -18.25 11.15 -6.36
CA THR A 646 -18.62 11.77 -5.08
C THR A 646 -17.51 11.63 -4.05
N SER A 647 -17.46 12.54 -3.08
CA SER A 647 -16.68 12.39 -1.86
C SER A 647 -17.56 11.95 -0.70
N LEU A 648 -16.99 11.19 0.25
CA LEU A 648 -17.72 10.72 1.43
C LEU A 648 -17.22 11.48 2.65
N VAL A 649 -18.13 12.09 3.40
CA VAL A 649 -17.85 12.75 4.67
C VAL A 649 -18.58 12.02 5.77
N VAL A 650 -17.90 11.73 6.87
CA VAL A 650 -18.50 11.08 8.05
C VAL A 650 -18.73 12.12 9.13
N ASP A 651 -19.98 12.38 9.48
CA ASP A 651 -20.39 13.24 10.58
C ASP A 651 -20.92 12.37 11.71
N SER A 652 -20.04 12.00 12.63
CA SER A 652 -20.32 10.92 13.59
C SER A 652 -19.98 11.29 15.02
N GLY A 653 -20.82 10.84 15.95
CA GLY A 653 -20.55 10.90 17.38
C GLY A 653 -19.60 9.79 17.87
N GLU A 654 -19.42 8.71 17.10
CA GLU A 654 -18.62 7.53 17.50
C GLU A 654 -17.10 7.77 17.60
N PRO A 655 -16.43 8.41 16.60
CA PRO A 655 -14.97 8.53 16.56
C PRO A 655 -14.43 9.47 17.63
N ARG A 656 -13.48 8.97 18.43
CA ARG A 656 -12.91 9.68 19.59
C ARG A 656 -11.39 9.58 19.72
N SER A 657 -10.77 8.69 18.96
CA SER A 657 -9.34 8.42 18.99
C SER A 657 -8.69 8.63 17.62
N VAL A 658 -7.36 8.73 17.62
CA VAL A 658 -6.54 8.74 16.40
C VAL A 658 -6.83 7.51 15.54
N HIS A 659 -6.99 6.34 16.16
CA HIS A 659 -7.24 5.09 15.46
C HIS A 659 -8.59 5.11 14.72
N ASP A 660 -9.64 5.62 15.34
CA ASP A 660 -10.98 5.67 14.74
C ASP A 660 -10.99 6.53 13.47
N VAL A 661 -10.38 7.71 13.56
CA VAL A 661 -10.23 8.62 12.41
C VAL A 661 -9.37 7.98 11.32
N ALA A 662 -8.25 7.35 11.69
CA ALA A 662 -7.39 6.66 10.73
C ALA A 662 -8.11 5.48 10.05
N ALA A 663 -8.99 4.77 10.75
CA ALA A 663 -9.81 3.71 10.16
C ALA A 663 -10.85 4.31 9.18
N LEU A 664 -11.60 5.33 9.58
CA LEU A 664 -12.57 5.99 8.70
C LEU A 664 -11.91 6.50 7.41
N VAL A 665 -10.78 7.21 7.50
CA VAL A 665 -10.06 7.66 6.31
C VAL A 665 -9.53 6.47 5.49
N GLY A 666 -8.93 5.47 6.15
CA GLY A 666 -8.40 4.27 5.49
C GLY A 666 -9.46 3.46 4.73
N TYR A 667 -10.73 3.54 5.14
CA TYR A 667 -11.89 2.89 4.50
C TYR A 667 -12.72 3.84 3.61
N GLY A 668 -12.17 5.00 3.26
CA GLY A 668 -12.67 5.82 2.14
C GLY A 668 -13.40 7.11 2.52
N ALA A 669 -13.38 7.52 3.81
CA ALA A 669 -13.82 8.86 4.20
C ALA A 669 -12.84 9.92 3.71
N SER A 670 -13.33 10.87 2.94
CA SER A 670 -12.57 12.03 2.49
C SER A 670 -12.41 13.09 3.58
N ALA A 671 -13.39 13.18 4.49
CA ALA A 671 -13.30 13.98 5.71
C ALA A 671 -14.14 13.38 6.85
N VAL A 672 -13.81 13.73 8.10
CA VAL A 672 -14.47 13.26 9.32
C VAL A 672 -14.75 14.45 10.23
N CYS A 673 -16.00 14.57 10.68
CA CYS A 673 -16.47 15.49 11.71
C CYS A 673 -16.82 14.67 12.98
N PRO A 674 -15.88 14.56 13.94
CA PRO A 674 -16.12 13.85 15.22
C PRO A 674 -16.93 14.74 16.17
N TYR A 675 -18.18 15.02 15.81
CA TYR A 675 -18.93 16.14 16.39
C TYR A 675 -19.16 16.01 17.90
N LEU A 676 -19.38 14.79 18.40
CA LEU A 676 -19.70 14.57 19.80
C LEU A 676 -18.46 14.72 20.68
N ALA A 677 -17.32 14.20 20.23
CA ALA A 677 -16.04 14.42 20.89
C ALA A 677 -15.69 15.91 20.94
N LEU A 678 -15.85 16.63 19.82
CA LEU A 678 -15.63 18.08 19.74
C LEU A 678 -16.55 18.88 20.67
N ALA A 679 -17.80 18.45 20.85
CA ALA A 679 -18.72 19.07 21.80
C ALA A 679 -18.37 18.73 23.27
N ALA A 680 -17.79 17.56 23.52
CA ALA A 680 -17.43 17.11 24.86
C ALA A 680 -16.14 17.76 25.38
N VAL A 681 -15.09 17.89 24.57
CA VAL A 681 -13.76 18.31 25.06
C VAL A 681 -13.70 19.65 25.81
N PRO A 682 -14.47 20.71 25.46
CA PRO A 682 -14.47 21.96 26.25
C PRO A 682 -14.97 21.76 27.69
N THR A 683 -15.82 20.75 27.92
CA THR A 683 -16.37 20.44 29.24
C THR A 683 -15.40 19.64 30.12
N LEU A 684 -14.35 19.06 29.53
CA LEU A 684 -13.37 18.21 30.20
C LEU A 684 -12.16 18.99 30.71
N VAL A 685 -11.91 20.17 30.14
CA VAL A 685 -10.74 21.01 30.40
C VAL A 685 -11.10 22.17 31.32
N LYS A 686 -10.30 22.40 32.37
CA LYS A 686 -10.51 23.51 33.31
C LYS A 686 -9.88 24.83 32.84
N GLN A 687 -8.75 24.76 32.14
CA GLN A 687 -7.98 25.92 31.70
C GLN A 687 -8.14 26.12 30.20
N GLN A 688 -8.55 27.31 29.77
CA GLN A 688 -8.74 27.64 28.35
C GLN A 688 -9.64 26.63 27.59
N PRO A 689 -10.85 26.32 28.09
CA PRO A 689 -11.76 25.37 27.43
C PRO A 689 -12.12 25.76 25.98
N GLU A 690 -12.00 27.04 25.62
CA GLU A 690 -12.15 27.55 24.25
C GLU A 690 -11.09 27.03 23.27
N LEU A 691 -9.89 26.65 23.76
CA LEU A 691 -8.81 26.09 22.93
C LEU A 691 -8.89 24.56 22.80
N ALA A 692 -9.66 23.89 23.67
CA ALA A 692 -9.75 22.44 23.74
C ALA A 692 -10.14 21.77 22.41
N PRO A 693 -11.10 22.27 21.61
CA PRO A 693 -11.41 21.70 20.30
C PRO A 693 -10.23 21.78 19.32
N ALA A 694 -9.51 22.91 19.30
CA ALA A 694 -8.35 23.09 18.42
C ALA A 694 -7.18 22.18 18.82
N HIS A 695 -6.94 22.01 20.12
CA HIS A 695 -5.98 21.03 20.63
C HIS A 695 -6.37 19.59 20.26
N TYR A 696 -7.64 19.22 20.43
CA TYR A 696 -8.12 17.89 20.06
C TYR A 696 -7.93 17.59 18.57
N ILE A 697 -8.28 18.54 17.68
CA ILE A 697 -8.02 18.41 16.23
C ILE A 697 -6.52 18.27 15.96
N LYS A 698 -5.68 19.12 16.56
CA LYS A 698 -4.21 19.05 16.41
C LYS A 698 -3.64 17.71 16.87
N ALA A 699 -4.18 17.14 17.95
CA ALA A 699 -3.80 15.81 18.44
C ALA A 699 -4.15 14.71 17.41
N LEU A 700 -5.35 14.77 16.83
CA LEU A 700 -5.79 13.86 15.78
C LEU A 700 -4.93 13.98 14.51
N GLU A 701 -4.60 15.20 14.09
CA GLU A 701 -3.75 15.46 12.92
C GLU A 701 -2.33 14.89 13.10
N LYS A 702 -1.69 15.17 14.24
CA LYS A 702 -0.39 14.59 14.58
C LYS A 702 -0.46 13.06 14.66
N GLY A 703 -1.53 12.54 15.26
CA GLY A 703 -1.77 11.11 15.35
C GLY A 703 -1.95 10.45 13.98
N LEU A 704 -2.67 11.11 13.06
CA LEU A 704 -2.90 10.59 11.71
C LEU A 704 -1.59 10.54 10.91
N LEU A 705 -0.77 11.60 10.98
CA LEU A 705 0.58 11.60 10.43
C LEU A 705 1.41 10.44 11.01
N LYS A 706 1.35 10.22 12.33
CA LYS A 706 2.01 9.08 12.98
C LYS A 706 1.54 7.75 12.41
N VAL A 707 0.23 7.52 12.29
CA VAL A 707 -0.32 6.24 11.78
C VAL A 707 0.12 5.99 10.34
N MET A 708 0.00 6.98 9.46
CA MET A 708 0.44 6.87 8.06
C MET A 708 1.95 6.57 7.95
N SER A 709 2.75 7.25 8.78
CA SER A 709 4.21 7.10 8.77
C SER A 709 4.69 5.69 9.15
N LYS A 710 3.90 4.92 9.92
CA LYS A 710 4.22 3.53 10.27
C LYS A 710 4.33 2.62 9.05
N MET A 711 3.58 2.92 7.98
CA MET A 711 3.66 2.22 6.70
C MET A 711 4.55 2.96 5.70
N GLY A 712 5.17 4.09 6.09
CA GLY A 712 5.95 4.94 5.20
C GLY A 712 5.10 5.74 4.20
N ILE A 713 3.83 6.00 4.52
CA ILE A 713 2.91 6.76 3.65
C ILE A 713 2.98 8.24 4.03
N SER A 714 3.13 9.10 3.03
CA SER A 714 3.39 10.54 3.23
C SER A 714 2.13 11.40 3.09
N THR A 715 1.16 11.01 2.25
CA THR A 715 -0.03 11.83 1.99
C THR A 715 -1.32 11.12 2.39
N VAL A 716 -2.24 11.87 2.99
CA VAL A 716 -3.53 11.31 3.40
C VAL A 716 -4.40 10.90 2.21
N GLU A 717 -4.22 11.55 1.06
CA GLU A 717 -4.92 11.17 -0.18
C GLU A 717 -4.54 9.76 -0.64
N ALA A 718 -3.27 9.37 -0.50
CA ALA A 718 -2.82 8.02 -0.83
C ALA A 718 -3.18 7.00 0.25
N TYR A 719 -3.36 7.44 1.50
CA TYR A 719 -3.85 6.60 2.59
C TYR A 719 -5.37 6.37 2.53
N CYS A 720 -6.13 7.32 1.99
CA CYS A 720 -7.58 7.27 1.90
C CYS A 720 -8.03 6.10 1.01
N GLY A 721 -8.82 5.19 1.57
CA GLY A 721 -9.28 3.98 0.87
C GLY A 721 -8.21 2.89 0.68
N ALA A 722 -7.00 3.06 1.22
CA ALA A 722 -5.92 2.08 1.09
C ALA A 722 -6.05 0.86 2.02
N GLN A 723 -6.93 0.93 3.03
CA GLN A 723 -7.20 -0.17 3.97
C GLN A 723 -5.92 -0.74 4.63
N ILE A 724 -5.09 0.14 5.22
CA ILE A 724 -3.84 -0.23 5.91
C ILE A 724 -4.13 -0.86 7.29
N PHE A 725 -4.97 -1.89 7.28
CA PHE A 725 -5.49 -2.59 8.45
C PHE A 725 -5.54 -4.09 8.22
N GLU A 726 -5.45 -4.85 9.30
CA GLU A 726 -5.82 -6.26 9.35
C GLU A 726 -7.00 -6.43 10.30
N CYS A 727 -7.96 -7.26 9.91
CA CYS A 727 -9.14 -7.57 10.71
C CYS A 727 -8.92 -8.84 11.54
N ILE A 728 -9.20 -8.77 12.84
CA ILE A 728 -9.14 -9.89 13.76
C ILE A 728 -10.53 -10.11 14.38
N GLY A 729 -11.19 -11.21 14.02
CA GLY A 729 -12.41 -11.67 14.69
C GLY A 729 -13.72 -11.19 14.06
N LEU A 730 -13.75 -10.77 12.80
CA LEU A 730 -14.99 -10.61 12.02
C LEU A 730 -15.15 -11.76 11.04
N HIS A 731 -16.39 -12.15 10.78
CA HIS A 731 -16.71 -13.17 9.78
C HIS A 731 -16.33 -12.73 8.36
N ALA A 732 -15.82 -13.67 7.54
CA ALA A 732 -15.36 -13.39 6.18
C ALA A 732 -16.43 -12.69 5.32
N ASP A 733 -17.68 -13.19 5.32
CA ASP A 733 -18.79 -12.58 4.57
C ASP A 733 -19.00 -11.09 4.88
N LEU A 734 -18.81 -10.68 6.14
CA LEU A 734 -18.94 -9.27 6.55
C LEU A 734 -17.79 -8.43 5.96
N VAL A 735 -16.57 -8.96 6.04
CA VAL A 735 -15.37 -8.32 5.48
C VAL A 735 -15.48 -8.22 3.96
N ASP A 736 -15.85 -9.30 3.28
CA ASP A 736 -16.00 -9.34 1.83
C ASP A 736 -17.09 -8.38 1.33
N ALA A 737 -18.19 -8.22 2.08
CA ALA A 737 -19.28 -7.33 1.70
C ALA A 737 -18.96 -5.84 1.89
N HIS A 738 -18.34 -5.48 3.02
CA HIS A 738 -18.25 -4.09 3.50
C HIS A 738 -16.81 -3.54 3.67
N PHE A 739 -15.79 -4.39 3.60
CA PHE A 739 -14.37 -4.04 3.77
C PHE A 739 -13.48 -4.83 2.78
N SER A 740 -13.99 -5.03 1.56
CA SER A 740 -13.46 -5.99 0.58
C SER A 740 -11.94 -5.79 0.37
N GLY A 741 -11.17 -6.87 0.47
CA GLY A 741 -9.71 -6.85 0.34
C GLY A 741 -8.94 -6.55 1.65
N THR A 742 -9.63 -6.42 2.79
CA THR A 742 -8.96 -6.40 4.10
C THR A 742 -8.56 -7.83 4.49
N PRO A 743 -7.30 -8.09 4.90
CA PRO A 743 -6.91 -9.39 5.43
C PRO A 743 -7.71 -9.75 6.69
N ALA A 744 -8.30 -10.95 6.70
CA ALA A 744 -9.12 -11.45 7.80
C ALA A 744 -8.87 -12.95 8.03
N HIS A 745 -7.73 -13.30 8.62
CA HIS A 745 -7.32 -14.69 8.81
C HIS A 745 -8.11 -15.43 9.90
N LEU A 746 -8.63 -14.68 10.87
CA LEU A 746 -9.37 -15.20 12.01
C LEU A 746 -10.81 -14.71 11.94
N GLY A 747 -11.70 -15.60 11.49
CA GLY A 747 -13.14 -15.35 11.49
C GLY A 747 -13.72 -15.19 12.90
N GLY A 748 -14.93 -14.65 13.00
CA GLY A 748 -15.59 -14.46 14.30
C GLY A 748 -16.97 -13.84 14.18
N SER A 749 -17.14 -12.66 14.78
CA SER A 749 -18.39 -11.93 14.89
C SER A 749 -19.09 -11.75 13.54
N THR A 750 -20.37 -12.11 13.50
CA THR A 750 -21.26 -11.88 12.37
C THR A 750 -21.82 -10.45 12.38
N LEU A 751 -22.51 -10.06 11.31
CA LEU A 751 -23.22 -8.78 11.26
C LEU A 751 -24.22 -8.63 12.41
N ALA A 752 -24.92 -9.71 12.78
CA ALA A 752 -25.86 -9.71 13.89
C ALA A 752 -25.16 -9.51 15.26
N ASP A 753 -23.92 -9.96 15.42
CA ASP A 753 -23.14 -9.75 16.64
C ASP A 753 -22.66 -8.29 16.72
N VAL A 754 -22.18 -7.73 15.61
CA VAL A 754 -21.81 -6.31 15.51
C VAL A 754 -23.00 -5.40 15.82
N ALA A 755 -24.20 -5.76 15.35
CA ALA A 755 -25.44 -5.03 15.62
C ALA A 755 -25.79 -4.91 17.11
N ARG A 756 -25.41 -5.91 17.93
CA ARG A 756 -25.72 -5.90 19.37
C ARG A 756 -24.94 -4.86 20.14
N ILE A 757 -23.79 -4.42 19.62
CA ILE A 757 -22.89 -3.47 20.29
C ILE A 757 -23.56 -2.10 20.48
N PRO A 758 -24.00 -1.39 19.42
CA PRO A 758 -24.69 -0.11 19.58
C PRO A 758 -26.03 -0.27 20.33
N LEU A 759 -26.75 -1.39 20.16
CA LEU A 759 -28.00 -1.65 20.89
C LEU A 759 -27.77 -1.81 22.41
N ALA A 760 -26.66 -2.42 22.82
CA ALA A 760 -26.32 -2.55 24.25
C ALA A 760 -26.01 -1.18 24.88
N TRP A 761 -25.27 -0.34 24.16
CA TRP A 761 -24.99 1.04 24.60
C TRP A 761 -26.24 1.91 24.64
N HIS A 762 -27.10 1.77 23.63
CA HIS A 762 -28.40 2.44 23.57
C HIS A 762 -29.28 2.08 24.78
N ALA A 763 -29.41 0.79 25.09
CA ALA A 763 -30.18 0.32 26.24
C ALA A 763 -29.65 0.86 27.58
N LEU A 764 -28.33 1.01 27.71
CA LEU A 764 -27.70 1.61 28.89
C LEU A 764 -27.98 3.12 28.97
N ALA A 765 -27.95 3.82 27.83
CA ALA A 765 -28.13 5.27 27.75
C ALA A 765 -29.58 5.72 28.01
N PHE A 766 -30.56 4.97 27.50
CA PHE A 766 -31.98 5.29 27.63
C PHE A 766 -32.71 4.42 28.69
N GLY A 767 -31.93 3.73 29.53
CA GLY A 767 -32.43 2.97 30.67
C GLY A 767 -32.84 3.85 31.86
N THR A 768 -33.22 3.22 32.97
CA THR A 768 -33.74 3.91 34.17
C THR A 768 -32.70 4.73 34.92
N GLU A 769 -31.43 4.30 34.91
CA GLU A 769 -30.30 4.96 35.59
C GLU A 769 -29.06 4.99 34.68
N PRO A 770 -28.97 5.94 33.74
CA PRO A 770 -27.83 6.02 32.84
C PRO A 770 -26.56 6.41 33.61
N ALA A 771 -25.58 5.52 33.61
CA ALA A 771 -24.28 5.73 34.23
C ALA A 771 -23.15 5.31 33.30
N MET A 772 -22.17 6.20 33.11
CA MET A 772 -21.02 5.93 32.27
C MET A 772 -20.11 4.86 32.91
N PRO A 773 -19.89 3.71 32.26
CA PRO A 773 -19.09 2.65 32.85
C PRO A 773 -17.60 2.97 32.79
N SER A 774 -16.84 2.31 33.66
CA SER A 774 -15.38 2.38 33.69
C SER A 774 -14.82 0.96 33.62
N PRO A 775 -14.72 0.40 32.40
CA PRO A 775 -14.42 -1.01 32.21
C PRO A 775 -12.97 -1.38 32.53
N GLY A 776 -12.03 -0.45 32.65
CA GLY A 776 -10.63 -0.73 32.93
C GLY A 776 -9.78 -1.02 31.69
N TYR A 777 -10.16 -0.55 30.49
CA TYR A 777 -9.51 -0.96 29.23
C TYR A 777 -8.00 -0.64 29.15
N TYR A 778 -7.56 0.45 29.76
CA TYR A 778 -6.14 0.87 29.77
C TYR A 778 -5.41 0.48 31.06
N LYS A 779 -6.16 0.14 32.11
CA LYS A 779 -5.61 -0.16 33.44
C LYS A 779 -6.60 -1.03 34.20
N PHE A 780 -6.08 -2.13 34.76
CA PHE A 780 -6.85 -3.06 35.57
C PHE A 780 -7.77 -2.37 36.59
N LYS A 781 -9.04 -2.77 36.57
CA LYS A 781 -10.05 -2.40 37.56
C LYS A 781 -10.78 -3.64 38.05
N ARG A 782 -11.04 -3.70 39.36
CA ARG A 782 -11.81 -4.80 39.95
C ARG A 782 -13.23 -4.82 39.36
N GLY A 783 -13.65 -5.95 38.80
CA GLY A 783 -14.95 -6.10 38.11
C GLY A 783 -15.00 -5.53 36.69
N GLY A 784 -13.86 -5.04 36.18
CA GLY A 784 -13.69 -4.52 34.84
C GLY A 784 -13.49 -5.60 33.77
N GLU A 785 -12.77 -5.23 32.72
CA GLU A 785 -12.21 -6.09 31.70
C GLU A 785 -11.18 -7.04 32.30
N LEU A 786 -11.00 -8.19 31.65
CA LEU A 786 -9.94 -9.12 32.01
C LEU A 786 -8.57 -8.57 31.58
N HIS A 787 -7.58 -8.74 32.45
CA HIS A 787 -6.18 -8.41 32.18
C HIS A 787 -5.33 -9.65 32.38
N ALA A 788 -4.32 -9.85 31.53
CA ALA A 788 -3.38 -10.95 31.72
C ALA A 788 -2.53 -10.72 32.97
N PHE A 789 -2.27 -9.46 33.35
CA PHE A 789 -1.49 -9.10 34.53
C PHE A 789 -2.34 -8.41 35.61
N GLU A 790 -2.96 -9.21 36.47
CA GLU A 790 -3.67 -8.69 37.64
C GLU A 790 -2.74 -8.54 38.86
N PRO A 791 -2.92 -7.52 39.73
CA PRO A 791 -2.05 -7.31 40.89
C PRO A 791 -1.94 -8.52 41.82
N GLU A 792 -3.03 -9.26 42.01
CA GLU A 792 -3.05 -10.45 42.86
C GLU A 792 -2.27 -11.61 42.22
N MET A 793 -2.40 -11.76 40.89
CA MET A 793 -1.66 -12.75 40.12
C MET A 793 -0.14 -12.49 40.19
N VAL A 794 0.29 -11.23 40.06
CA VAL A 794 1.71 -10.84 40.19
C VAL A 794 2.24 -11.10 41.60
N LYS A 795 1.47 -10.77 42.65
CA LYS A 795 1.86 -11.05 44.04
C LYS A 795 2.09 -12.54 44.29
N ARG A 796 1.23 -13.40 43.73
CA ARG A 796 1.34 -14.86 43.87
C ARG A 796 2.59 -15.41 43.19
N LEU A 797 2.88 -14.96 41.97
CA LEU A 797 4.13 -15.32 41.30
C LEU A 797 5.35 -14.88 42.11
N HIS A 798 5.35 -13.64 42.62
CA HIS A 798 6.41 -13.14 43.49
C HIS A 798 6.56 -13.94 44.79
N ARG A 799 5.46 -14.40 45.38
CA ARG A 799 5.49 -15.27 46.56
C ARG A 799 6.13 -16.62 46.25
N ALA A 800 5.82 -17.21 45.09
CA ALA A 800 6.41 -18.48 44.66
C ALA A 800 7.94 -18.37 44.49
N VAL A 801 8.43 -17.33 43.79
CA VAL A 801 9.87 -17.15 43.52
C VAL A 801 10.68 -16.61 44.70
N ARG A 802 10.04 -16.07 45.74
CA ARG A 802 10.69 -15.54 46.95
C ARG A 802 10.54 -16.46 48.18
N THR A 803 10.22 -17.73 47.99
CA THR A 803 10.11 -18.69 49.09
C THR A 803 11.46 -18.88 49.81
N PRO A 804 11.48 -18.99 51.15
CA PRO A 804 12.71 -19.27 51.90
C PRO A 804 13.39 -20.55 51.39
N GLY A 805 14.68 -20.47 51.08
CA GLY A 805 15.45 -21.61 50.55
C GLY A 805 15.42 -21.75 49.01
N ALA A 806 14.65 -20.92 48.29
CA ALA A 806 14.63 -20.90 46.82
C ALA A 806 16.03 -20.68 46.20
N ASN A 807 16.87 -19.87 46.84
CA ASN A 807 18.23 -19.58 46.39
C ASN A 807 19.24 -20.70 46.73
N ASN A 808 18.87 -21.67 47.58
CA ASN A 808 19.75 -22.73 48.08
C ASN A 808 19.29 -24.13 47.64
N GLY A 809 18.45 -24.23 46.60
CA GLY A 809 18.00 -25.51 46.03
C GLY A 809 16.81 -26.16 46.72
N HIS A 810 16.22 -25.52 47.75
CA HIS A 810 14.97 -25.97 48.38
C HIS A 810 13.77 -25.28 47.71
N PHE A 811 13.34 -25.81 46.56
CA PHE A 811 12.32 -25.19 45.71
C PHE A 811 10.93 -25.84 45.80
N ALA A 812 10.74 -26.87 46.63
CA ALA A 812 9.49 -27.64 46.68
C ALA A 812 8.27 -26.77 47.04
N ASP A 813 8.40 -25.94 48.08
CA ASP A 813 7.33 -25.02 48.51
C ASP A 813 7.04 -23.96 47.44
N GLY A 814 8.08 -23.38 46.85
CA GLY A 814 7.96 -22.41 45.76
C GLY A 814 7.32 -23.01 44.51
N TYR A 815 7.66 -24.25 44.16
CA TYR A 815 7.09 -24.97 43.03
C TYR A 815 5.63 -25.34 43.27
N SER A 816 5.25 -25.71 44.49
CA SER A 816 3.84 -25.92 44.85
C SER A 816 3.02 -24.64 44.61
N LEU A 817 3.49 -23.50 45.10
CA LEU A 817 2.86 -22.20 44.88
C LEU A 817 2.83 -21.81 43.39
N PHE A 818 3.87 -22.14 42.63
CA PHE A 818 3.89 -21.93 41.18
C PHE A 818 2.86 -22.80 40.45
N ARG A 819 2.65 -24.05 40.88
CA ARG A 819 1.62 -24.93 40.32
C ARG A 819 0.21 -24.43 40.61
N GLU A 820 -0.03 -23.91 41.81
CA GLU A 820 -1.30 -23.25 42.15
C GLU A 820 -1.54 -22.04 41.24
N PHE A 821 -0.54 -21.16 41.12
CA PHE A 821 -0.56 -20.03 40.19
C PHE A 821 -0.86 -20.46 38.74
N ALA A 822 -0.19 -21.50 38.24
CA ALA A 822 -0.37 -22.00 36.89
C ALA A 822 -1.76 -22.60 36.67
N ALA A 823 -2.30 -23.31 37.66
CA ALA A 823 -3.65 -23.87 37.60
C ALA A 823 -4.72 -22.77 37.56
N GLU A 824 -4.56 -21.70 38.35
CA GLU A 824 -5.45 -20.54 38.30
C GLU A 824 -5.37 -19.82 36.94
N LEU A 825 -4.16 -19.65 36.40
CA LEU A 825 -3.96 -19.06 35.07
C LEU A 825 -4.60 -19.91 33.95
N GLN A 826 -4.64 -21.24 34.10
CA GLN A 826 -5.31 -22.14 33.16
C GLN A 826 -6.82 -22.17 33.33
N ALA A 827 -7.34 -21.94 34.54
CA ALA A 827 -8.77 -21.95 34.85
C ALA A 827 -9.49 -20.64 34.49
N ARG A 828 -8.76 -19.56 34.19
CA ARG A 828 -9.33 -18.27 33.84
C ARG A 828 -10.03 -18.30 32.46
N PRO A 829 -10.97 -17.37 32.19
CA PRO A 829 -11.54 -17.23 30.85
C PRO A 829 -10.47 -16.92 29.79
N PRO A 830 -10.64 -17.36 28.52
CA PRO A 830 -9.68 -17.09 27.46
C PRO A 830 -9.40 -15.59 27.30
N ILE A 831 -8.12 -15.20 27.26
CA ILE A 831 -7.69 -13.82 26.98
C ILE A 831 -6.94 -13.69 25.66
N ALA A 832 -6.30 -14.77 25.20
CA ALA A 832 -5.50 -14.79 24.00
C ALA A 832 -5.91 -15.96 23.11
N ILE A 833 -5.62 -15.86 21.81
CA ILE A 833 -5.99 -16.91 20.81
C ILE A 833 -5.46 -18.29 21.21
N ARG A 834 -4.27 -18.36 21.82
CA ARG A 834 -3.67 -19.61 22.31
C ARG A 834 -4.51 -20.32 23.38
N ASP A 835 -5.32 -19.57 24.14
CA ASP A 835 -6.17 -20.12 25.20
C ASP A 835 -7.37 -20.89 24.61
N LEU A 836 -7.62 -20.75 23.29
CA LEU A 836 -8.62 -21.53 22.55
C LEU A 836 -8.06 -22.87 22.03
N LEU A 837 -6.77 -23.13 22.23
CA LEU A 837 -6.10 -24.35 21.78
C LEU A 837 -5.92 -25.32 22.95
N ALA A 838 -6.15 -26.61 22.70
CA ALA A 838 -5.89 -27.69 23.65
C ALA A 838 -4.89 -28.70 23.08
N ALA A 839 -3.96 -29.16 23.91
CA ALA A 839 -3.06 -30.24 23.53
C ALA A 839 -3.86 -31.54 23.39
N ARG A 840 -3.76 -32.20 22.23
CA ARG A 840 -4.38 -33.51 22.01
C ARG A 840 -3.41 -34.61 22.46
N PRO A 841 -3.79 -35.46 23.44
CA PRO A 841 -2.96 -36.59 23.84
C PRO A 841 -2.68 -37.51 22.64
N LEU A 842 -1.45 -38.00 22.53
CA LEU A 842 -1.08 -39.03 21.56
C LEU A 842 -1.71 -40.38 21.93
N ALA A 843 -1.83 -41.28 20.95
CA ALA A 843 -2.44 -42.60 21.16
C ALA A 843 -1.59 -43.56 22.04
N HIS A 844 -0.35 -43.19 22.37
CA HIS A 844 0.55 -43.98 23.21
C HIS A 844 0.47 -43.52 24.67
N ALA A 845 0.84 -44.42 25.59
CA ALA A 845 0.88 -44.11 27.01
C ALA A 845 1.83 -42.92 27.31
N PRO A 846 1.52 -42.06 28.30
CA PRO A 846 2.44 -41.02 28.74
C PRO A 846 3.82 -41.57 29.09
N ILE A 847 4.86 -40.81 28.75
CA ILE A 847 6.24 -41.17 29.08
C ILE A 847 6.57 -40.85 30.54
N GLN A 848 7.58 -41.51 31.08
CA GLN A 848 8.10 -41.22 32.43
C GLN A 848 8.85 -39.88 32.41
N LEU A 849 8.75 -39.09 33.49
CA LEU A 849 9.32 -37.74 33.54
C LEU A 849 10.84 -37.75 33.37
N GLU A 850 11.50 -38.80 33.84
CA GLU A 850 12.96 -39.00 33.76
C GLU A 850 13.45 -39.17 32.31
N THR A 851 12.54 -39.48 31.38
CA THR A 851 12.84 -39.61 29.94
C THR A 851 12.64 -38.31 29.16
N VAL A 852 12.09 -37.27 29.80
CA VAL A 852 11.99 -35.92 29.22
C VAL A 852 13.37 -35.29 29.16
N GLU A 853 13.61 -34.41 28.18
CA GLU A 853 14.87 -33.67 28.08
C GLU A 853 15.20 -32.93 29.38
N ALA A 854 16.51 -32.87 29.71
CA ALA A 854 16.97 -32.29 30.96
C ALA A 854 16.63 -30.78 31.05
N ARG A 855 16.36 -30.29 32.26
CA ARG A 855 16.01 -28.87 32.48
C ARG A 855 17.05 -27.88 31.92
N THR A 856 18.33 -28.23 31.98
CA THR A 856 19.42 -27.39 31.46
C THR A 856 19.29 -27.19 29.96
N THR A 857 18.92 -28.25 29.22
CA THR A 857 18.64 -28.20 27.78
C THR A 857 17.44 -27.33 27.46
N ILE A 858 16.38 -27.39 28.27
CA ILE A 858 15.19 -26.54 28.09
C ILE A 858 15.53 -25.07 28.33
N LEU A 859 16.28 -24.76 29.39
CA LEU A 859 16.64 -23.40 29.79
C LEU A 859 17.49 -22.66 28.73
N HIS A 860 18.33 -23.37 27.97
CA HIS A 860 19.07 -22.78 26.84
C HIS A 860 18.16 -22.17 25.77
N ARG A 861 16.88 -22.58 25.70
CA ARG A 861 15.90 -22.04 24.76
C ARG A 861 15.19 -20.79 25.30
N PHE A 862 15.36 -20.48 26.59
CA PHE A 862 14.75 -19.29 27.18
C PHE A 862 15.60 -18.07 26.90
N SER A 863 14.93 -16.96 26.63
CA SER A 863 15.58 -15.66 26.56
C SER A 863 14.74 -14.60 27.25
N VAL A 864 15.41 -13.63 27.86
CA VAL A 864 14.75 -12.41 28.33
C VAL A 864 14.69 -11.44 27.16
N ALA A 865 13.50 -10.94 26.88
CA ALA A 865 13.26 -9.99 25.79
C ALA A 865 14.05 -8.70 25.99
N ALA A 866 14.30 -8.00 24.89
CA ALA A 866 15.01 -6.74 24.84
C ALA A 866 14.30 -5.67 25.71
N MET A 867 14.96 -5.21 26.77
CA MET A 867 14.52 -4.09 27.59
C MET A 867 15.70 -3.13 27.78
N SER A 868 15.56 -1.90 27.29
CA SER A 868 16.68 -0.96 27.24
C SER A 868 17.09 -0.46 28.63
N HIS A 869 18.40 -0.27 28.81
CA HIS A 869 18.92 0.57 29.88
C HIS A 869 18.34 1.98 29.73
N GLY A 870 17.69 2.50 30.79
CA GLY A 870 16.94 3.76 30.76
C GLY A 870 15.43 3.57 30.76
N ALA A 871 14.89 2.49 30.16
CA ALA A 871 13.50 2.07 30.37
C ALA A 871 13.35 1.30 31.68
N ILE A 872 14.36 0.50 32.03
CA ILE A 872 14.52 -0.16 33.32
C ILE A 872 15.80 0.29 34.02
N SER A 873 15.89 0.11 35.34
CA SER A 873 17.08 0.47 36.11
C SER A 873 18.28 -0.41 35.78
N SER A 874 19.50 0.07 36.09
CA SER A 874 20.74 -0.72 36.00
C SER A 874 20.63 -2.03 36.75
N GLU A 875 20.12 -2.00 37.98
CA GLU A 875 20.01 -3.17 38.83
C GLU A 875 19.07 -4.21 38.23
N ALA A 876 17.94 -3.78 37.65
CA ALA A 876 17.00 -4.69 37.00
C ALA A 876 17.62 -5.32 35.74
N HIS A 877 18.29 -4.51 34.91
CA HIS A 877 18.94 -4.97 33.69
C HIS A 877 20.09 -5.96 33.97
N GLU A 878 20.95 -5.63 34.92
CA GLU A 878 22.06 -6.49 35.37
C GLU A 878 21.57 -7.77 36.03
N THR A 879 20.53 -7.68 36.86
CA THR A 879 19.93 -8.87 37.49
C THR A 879 19.46 -9.87 36.44
N LEU A 880 18.83 -9.40 35.35
CA LEU A 880 18.37 -10.25 34.26
C LEU A 880 19.54 -10.89 33.50
N ALA A 881 20.58 -10.10 33.20
CA ALA A 881 21.77 -10.61 32.52
C ALA A 881 22.50 -11.68 33.34
N LEU A 882 22.79 -11.38 34.61
CA LEU A 882 23.44 -12.31 35.54
C LEU A 882 22.63 -13.60 35.70
N ALA A 883 21.30 -13.47 35.84
CA ALA A 883 20.42 -14.64 35.96
C ALA A 883 20.45 -15.50 34.69
N MET A 884 20.34 -14.91 33.50
CA MET A 884 20.33 -15.69 32.25
C MET A 884 21.69 -16.33 31.98
N ASN A 885 22.80 -15.62 32.23
CA ASN A 885 24.15 -16.16 32.12
C ASN A 885 24.36 -17.35 33.06
N ALA A 886 23.91 -17.24 34.32
CA ALA A 886 24.00 -18.33 35.30
C ALA A 886 23.17 -19.57 34.89
N LEU A 887 22.08 -19.37 34.14
CA LEU A 887 21.25 -20.45 33.59
C LEU A 887 21.78 -21.01 32.26
N GLY A 888 22.85 -20.43 31.70
CA GLY A 888 23.35 -20.73 30.35
C GLY A 888 22.40 -20.27 29.24
N ALA A 889 21.47 -19.38 29.56
CA ALA A 889 20.46 -18.85 28.67
C ALA A 889 20.87 -17.45 28.17
N SER A 890 20.01 -16.78 27.38
CA SER A 890 20.35 -15.48 26.78
C SER A 890 19.54 -14.32 27.34
N SER A 891 20.18 -13.18 27.60
CA SER A 891 19.52 -11.88 27.78
C SER A 891 19.75 -10.98 26.56
N ASN A 892 19.00 -9.90 26.43
CA ASN A 892 19.13 -8.93 25.35
C ASN A 892 19.29 -7.51 25.91
N SER A 893 20.33 -6.79 25.48
CA SER A 893 20.68 -5.45 25.97
C SER A 893 19.61 -4.39 25.71
N GLY A 894 18.72 -4.61 24.73
CA GLY A 894 17.79 -3.60 24.25
C GLY A 894 18.47 -2.51 23.43
N GLU A 895 17.72 -1.43 23.18
CA GLU A 895 18.13 -0.33 22.31
C GLU A 895 19.04 0.71 22.99
N GLY A 896 19.22 0.62 24.31
CA GLY A 896 19.94 1.62 25.12
C GLY A 896 21.46 1.45 25.17
N GLY A 897 22.00 0.47 24.45
CA GLY A 897 23.40 0.04 24.59
C GLY A 897 23.66 -0.75 25.87
N GLU A 898 24.93 -1.05 26.14
CA GLU A 898 25.39 -1.79 27.31
C GLU A 898 26.70 -1.20 27.83
N ASP A 899 26.84 -1.08 29.15
CA ASP A 899 28.05 -0.55 29.77
C ASP A 899 29.25 -1.47 29.48
N PRO A 900 30.34 -0.97 28.88
CA PRO A 900 31.55 -1.77 28.62
C PRO A 900 32.15 -2.45 29.85
N ALA A 901 31.91 -1.93 31.07
CA ALA A 901 32.32 -2.59 32.31
C ALA A 901 31.74 -4.01 32.45
N ARG A 902 30.64 -4.32 31.74
CA ARG A 902 29.97 -5.61 31.73
C ARG A 902 30.55 -6.61 30.73
N TYR A 903 31.49 -6.24 29.86
CA TYR A 903 32.03 -7.18 28.87
C TYR A 903 32.93 -8.27 29.49
N GLY A 904 33.25 -8.16 30.78
CA GLY A 904 33.93 -9.18 31.57
C GLY A 904 33.05 -9.84 32.63
N THR A 905 31.72 -9.67 32.58
CA THR A 905 30.75 -10.34 33.47
C THR A 905 30.24 -11.66 32.92
#